data_AF-A0A1I1VN36-F1
#
_entry.id   AF-A0A1I1VN36-F1
#
_cell.length_a   1.000
_cell.length_b   1.000
_cell.length_c   1.000
_cell.angle_alpha   90.00
_cell.angle_beta   90.00
_cell.angle_gamma   90.00
#
_symmetry.space_group_name_H-M   'P 1'
#
loop_
_entity.id
_entity.type
_entity.pdbx_description
1 polymer ?
#
loop_
_entity_poly.entity_id
_entity_poly.type
_entity_poly.pdbx_seq_one_letter_code
_entity_poly.pdbx_strand_id
1 'polypeptide(L)'
;MATLNFFPSSNGVKIRRTNVTTNGVNADIDAKLKEQLAYLDDLLSKPVFTRDDDSWYGPDGVAIEDFITLPLKSRRISHKYREEQQWEEGSLLYNIYTAINSNSFTANNITTTANYNLEEYIDAEDKLSLLKFDFKDRLGNNWNNLDLNTRTILNYPGVINYLLAMGYNSGYSEINGLTNFIFGNRSGIRNVITYGQISTAREYIHDDKVDVEYNSDTSHVIVDILKGNPSFSSLSFRQYIDKIVSNYVSNSKELELLKFSKYYNDIPVVMIPKLIKQIKASLLPVNKSNIDNLLPIFLNEIENTPGWEDDTTDTDTEDTSGADYSVSFLDDDAAVVQVLTNNIRCAAQMMYSMTLGEELDIFNVVNFFTHKYMVRGNIQISDTQLREDLQLYVFSNKFTHPRTGKIIDRTRPAERQMFYKQVFNFGNAPVTEDVVVNKEFPKYWRILIMEVARYIQRAQDSPNPDSYVSRQTVMQAVEDLQYNLSTHCSGMANVISPIIYDELYFVIKRILNHPEVVKQLVPAGGNWWKVVELLYEGMKHQRPKTTILYNKAKLSYEILHSIADYNPATFEDDKLFSRFISNVDAFIISQAQLQNKGEEEENTDETEYRKGKDYDEDSTSEKPSTPSGGKDEWDF
;
A
#
# COMPACT_ATOMS: atom_id res chain seq x y z
N MET A 1 -27.91 22.25 6.52
CA MET A 1 -28.53 21.65 7.72
C MET A 1 -27.44 21.49 8.77
N ALA A 2 -27.69 21.97 9.99
CA ALA A 2 -26.72 22.00 11.09
C ALA A 2 -26.56 20.60 11.71
N THR A 3 -25.35 20.04 11.70
CA THR A 3 -24.99 18.86 12.49
C THR A 3 -24.61 19.31 13.90
N LEU A 4 -25.52 19.08 14.85
CA LEU A 4 -25.32 19.29 16.28
C LEU A 4 -24.25 18.32 16.81
N ASN A 5 -23.04 18.81 17.07
CA ASN A 5 -22.05 18.08 17.87
C ASN A 5 -22.48 18.09 19.35
N PHE A 6 -23.09 17.00 19.80
CA PHE A 6 -23.41 16.77 21.21
C PHE A 6 -22.15 16.25 21.93
N PHE A 7 -21.68 16.96 22.96
CA PHE A 7 -20.76 16.38 23.95
C PHE A 7 -21.57 15.50 24.91
N PRO A 8 -21.36 14.17 24.98
CA PRO A 8 -22.13 13.33 25.89
C PRO A 8 -21.69 13.54 27.35
N SER A 9 -22.65 13.81 28.22
CA SER A 9 -22.49 13.86 29.67
C SER A 9 -22.08 12.48 30.21
N SER A 10 -21.07 12.48 31.08
CA SER A 10 -20.52 11.32 31.77
C SER A 10 -21.57 10.54 32.56
N ASN A 11 -21.80 9.26 32.22
CA ASN A 11 -22.22 8.20 33.16
C ASN A 11 -22.13 6.83 32.47
N GLY A 12 -20.92 6.27 32.42
CA GLY A 12 -20.64 4.92 31.94
C GLY A 12 -19.25 4.49 32.40
N VAL A 13 -19.16 3.29 32.96
CA VAL A 13 -17.97 2.75 33.63
C VAL A 13 -16.72 2.85 32.73
N LYS A 14 -15.74 3.68 33.13
CA LYS A 14 -14.43 3.76 32.48
C LYS A 14 -13.58 2.53 32.85
N ILE A 15 -13.43 1.59 31.92
CA ILE A 15 -12.28 0.69 31.94
C ILE A 15 -11.06 1.55 31.60
N ARG A 16 -10.19 1.81 32.60
CA ARG A 16 -8.89 2.47 32.37
C ARG A 16 -8.04 1.55 31.50
N ARG A 17 -7.95 1.83 30.20
CA ARG A 17 -6.86 1.28 29.38
C ARG A 17 -5.57 1.93 29.87
N THR A 18 -4.55 1.11 30.07
CA THR A 18 -3.19 1.53 30.43
C THR A 18 -2.68 2.55 29.42
N ASN A 19 -2.20 3.69 29.92
CA ASN A 19 -1.40 4.64 29.15
C ASN A 19 -0.13 3.91 28.67
N VAL A 20 -0.16 3.40 27.44
CA VAL A 20 1.06 2.99 26.75
C VAL A 20 1.74 4.29 26.32
N THR A 21 2.90 4.54 26.89
CA THR A 21 3.73 5.70 26.61
C THR A 21 4.37 5.58 25.23
N THR A 22 3.67 5.99 24.18
CA THR A 22 4.29 6.50 22.95
C THR A 22 4.59 7.98 23.18
N ASN A 23 5.68 8.24 23.89
CA ASN A 23 6.24 9.59 23.97
C ASN A 23 6.69 10.04 22.58
N GLY A 24 5.91 10.93 21.96
CA GLY A 24 6.41 12.13 21.30
C GLY A 24 7.22 11.98 20.00
N VAL A 25 6.59 11.50 18.93
CA VAL A 25 7.04 11.89 17.58
C VAL A 25 5.97 12.81 16.99
N ASN A 26 6.17 14.11 17.13
CA ASN A 26 5.38 15.09 16.38
C ASN A 26 5.87 15.06 14.93
N ALA A 27 4.96 14.88 13.98
CA ALA A 27 5.28 15.05 12.57
C ALA A 27 5.88 16.46 12.37
N ASP A 28 7.06 16.52 11.75
CA ASP A 28 7.76 17.79 11.59
C ASP A 28 6.99 18.67 10.59
N ILE A 29 6.70 19.91 10.99
CA ILE A 29 5.92 20.86 10.20
C ILE A 29 6.84 21.52 9.17
N ASP A 30 6.32 21.76 7.97
CA ASP A 30 7.07 22.49 6.93
C ASP A 30 7.66 23.81 7.46
N ALA A 31 8.96 24.02 7.23
CA ALA A 31 9.71 25.11 7.85
C ALA A 31 9.17 26.49 7.45
N LYS A 32 8.80 26.68 6.18
CA LYS A 32 8.23 27.94 5.70
C LYS A 32 6.82 28.14 6.23
N LEU A 33 6.04 27.06 6.27
CA LEU A 33 4.71 27.13 6.85
C LEU A 33 4.76 27.53 8.33
N LYS A 34 5.72 26.98 9.08
CA LYS A 34 5.98 27.35 10.47
C LYS A 34 6.36 28.83 10.60
N GLU A 35 7.21 29.34 9.70
CA GLU A 35 7.57 30.76 9.66
C GLU A 35 6.35 31.66 9.38
N GLN A 36 5.51 31.31 8.41
CA GLN A 36 4.30 32.07 8.08
C GLN A 36 3.29 32.08 9.24
N LEU A 37 3.11 30.95 9.95
CA LEU A 37 2.22 30.87 11.11
C LEU A 37 2.78 31.60 12.34
N ALA A 38 4.09 31.50 12.58
CA ALA A 38 4.74 32.26 13.66
C ALA A 38 4.63 33.77 13.41
N TYR A 39 4.77 34.20 12.16
CA TYR A 39 4.61 35.60 11.79
C TYR A 39 3.15 36.07 11.93
N LEU A 40 2.17 35.23 11.57
CA LEU A 40 0.76 35.49 11.82
C LEU A 40 0.47 35.66 13.33
N ASP A 41 0.99 34.75 14.15
CA ASP A 41 0.80 34.78 15.60
C ASP A 41 1.41 36.04 16.24
N ASP A 42 2.60 36.46 15.80
CA ASP A 42 3.24 37.69 16.26
C ASP A 42 2.42 38.94 15.94
N LEU A 43 1.86 39.01 14.72
CA LEU A 43 0.99 40.13 14.32
C LEU A 43 -0.31 40.18 15.11
N LEU A 44 -0.99 39.04 15.28
CA LEU A 44 -2.24 38.95 16.04
C LEU A 44 -2.05 39.26 17.53
N SER A 45 -0.83 39.08 18.04
CA SER A 45 -0.47 39.35 19.43
C SER A 45 -0.04 40.80 19.69
N LYS A 46 0.05 41.66 18.67
CA LYS A 46 0.47 43.06 18.86
C LYS A 46 -0.62 43.89 19.55
N PRO A 47 -0.21 44.88 20.37
CA PRO A 47 -1.15 45.79 21.03
C PRO A 47 -1.64 46.87 20.06
N VAL A 48 -2.80 46.65 19.43
CA VAL A 48 -3.41 47.55 18.44
C VAL A 48 -4.81 48.03 18.83
N PHE A 49 -5.34 47.58 19.97
CA PHE A 49 -6.68 47.94 20.43
C PHE A 49 -6.64 49.06 21.46
N THR A 50 -7.69 49.88 21.49
CA THR A 50 -7.90 50.91 22.50
C THR A 50 -9.25 50.72 23.18
N ARG A 51 -9.37 51.17 24.43
CA ARG A 51 -10.61 51.12 25.20
C ARG A 51 -11.05 52.53 25.57
N ASP A 52 -12.30 52.87 25.30
CA ASP A 52 -12.93 54.15 25.65
C ASP A 52 -14.34 53.89 26.21
N ASP A 53 -14.67 54.44 27.39
CA ASP A 53 -15.98 54.35 28.05
C ASP A 53 -16.71 52.98 27.88
N ASP A 54 -16.03 51.90 28.28
CA ASP A 54 -16.45 50.48 28.18
C ASP A 54 -16.61 49.87 26.78
N SER A 55 -16.23 50.59 25.73
CA SER A 55 -16.20 50.10 24.35
C SER A 55 -14.77 49.86 23.86
N TRP A 56 -14.60 48.82 23.05
CA TRP A 56 -13.33 48.42 22.47
C TRP A 56 -13.26 48.81 21.00
N TYR A 57 -12.15 49.42 20.63
CA TYR A 57 -11.91 49.91 19.28
C TYR A 57 -10.60 49.33 18.74
N GLY A 58 -10.62 48.90 17.47
CA GLY A 58 -9.44 48.62 16.70
C GLY A 58 -8.78 49.90 16.15
N PRO A 59 -7.76 49.74 15.29
CA PRO A 59 -7.17 50.82 14.52
C PRO A 59 -8.22 51.71 13.84
N ASP A 60 -7.91 53.00 13.74
CA ASP A 60 -8.76 54.03 13.12
C ASP A 60 -10.15 54.22 13.76
N GLY A 61 -10.35 53.75 15.00
CA GLY A 61 -11.60 53.93 15.75
C GLY A 61 -12.73 53.01 15.29
N VAL A 62 -12.43 51.96 14.54
CA VAL A 62 -13.40 50.93 14.14
C VAL A 62 -13.79 50.10 15.36
N ALA A 63 -15.07 49.81 15.55
CA ALA A 63 -15.51 48.94 16.65
C ALA A 63 -14.84 47.57 16.56
N ILE A 64 -14.45 46.98 17.70
CA ILE A 64 -13.70 45.71 17.71
C ILE A 64 -14.47 44.56 17.04
N GLU A 65 -15.81 44.60 17.08
CA GLU A 65 -16.69 43.63 16.43
C GLU A 65 -16.56 43.65 14.91
N ASP A 66 -16.49 44.84 14.32
CA ASP A 66 -16.31 45.03 12.89
C ASP A 66 -14.85 44.78 12.47
N PHE A 67 -13.89 45.13 13.34
CA PHE A 67 -12.47 44.98 13.04
C PHE A 67 -12.04 43.50 13.01
N ILE A 68 -12.38 42.72 14.03
CA ILE A 68 -11.94 41.32 14.15
C ILE A 68 -12.63 40.42 13.11
N THR A 69 -13.79 40.83 12.59
CA THR A 69 -14.52 40.10 11.55
C THR A 69 -14.05 40.40 10.13
N LEU A 70 -13.07 41.30 9.96
CA LEU A 70 -12.44 41.57 8.67
C LEU A 70 -11.82 40.30 8.05
N PRO A 71 -11.80 40.19 6.71
CA PRO A 71 -11.31 38.99 6.05
C PRO A 71 -9.81 38.77 6.28
N LEU A 72 -9.46 37.56 6.73
CA LEU A 72 -8.08 37.08 6.79
C LEU A 72 -7.60 36.69 5.39
N LYS A 73 -6.94 37.62 4.70
CA LYS A 73 -6.39 37.39 3.35
C LYS A 73 -4.96 36.85 3.42
N SER A 74 -4.67 35.87 2.57
CA SER A 74 -3.35 35.23 2.47
C SER A 74 -2.30 36.19 1.92
N ARG A 75 -1.05 36.01 2.36
CA ARG A 75 0.08 36.86 1.99
C ARG A 75 0.33 36.86 0.48
N ARG A 76 0.57 38.01 -0.12
CA ARG A 76 1.01 38.19 -1.51
C ARG A 76 2.53 38.26 -1.54
N ILE A 77 3.14 37.58 -2.49
CA ILE A 77 4.59 37.45 -2.61
C ILE A 77 4.98 37.79 -4.05
N SER A 78 5.74 38.86 -4.25
CA SER A 78 6.38 39.16 -5.55
C SER A 78 7.45 40.23 -5.39
N HIS A 79 8.29 40.44 -6.41
CA HIS A 79 9.20 41.58 -6.46
C HIS A 79 8.49 42.95 -6.41
N LYS A 80 7.17 43.01 -6.70
CA LYS A 80 6.36 44.23 -6.60
C LYS A 80 5.79 44.45 -5.20
N TYR A 81 5.62 43.40 -4.41
CA TYR A 81 5.08 43.47 -3.04
C TYR A 81 6.25 43.45 -2.06
N ARG A 82 6.65 44.64 -1.57
CA ARG A 82 7.65 44.79 -0.49
C ARG A 82 7.07 44.32 0.85
N GLU A 83 7.89 44.22 1.89
CA GLU A 83 7.48 43.84 3.25
C GLU A 83 6.21 44.56 3.74
N GLU A 84 6.02 45.81 3.29
CA GLU A 84 4.89 46.65 3.68
C GLU A 84 3.56 46.39 2.94
N GLN A 85 3.58 45.69 1.80
CA GLN A 85 2.42 45.50 0.91
C GLN A 85 2.05 44.03 0.70
N GLN A 86 2.31 43.22 1.73
CA GLN A 86 2.17 41.78 1.63
C GLN A 86 0.73 41.28 1.82
N TRP A 87 -0.21 42.16 2.15
CA TRP A 87 -1.62 41.83 2.24
C TRP A 87 -2.47 42.80 1.42
N GLU A 88 -3.66 42.33 1.05
CA GLU A 88 -4.64 43.14 0.34
C GLU A 88 -5.20 44.24 1.24
N GLU A 89 -5.41 45.44 0.67
CA GLU A 89 -6.02 46.57 1.39
C GLU A 89 -7.39 46.16 1.95
N GLY A 90 -7.64 46.53 3.21
CA GLY A 90 -8.88 46.17 3.91
C GLY A 90 -8.91 44.75 4.50
N SER A 91 -7.85 43.96 4.35
CA SER A 91 -7.70 42.72 5.13
C SER A 91 -7.32 43.00 6.58
N LEU A 92 -7.66 42.07 7.48
CA LEU A 92 -7.34 42.19 8.91
C LEU A 92 -5.85 42.45 9.14
N LEU A 93 -4.99 41.65 8.51
CA LEU A 93 -3.54 41.74 8.69
C LEU A 93 -2.94 43.00 8.07
N TYR A 94 -3.51 43.49 6.96
CA TYR A 94 -3.11 44.77 6.39
C TYR A 94 -3.33 45.90 7.40
N ASN A 95 -4.52 45.96 8.00
CA ASN A 95 -4.86 47.02 8.97
C ASN A 95 -4.06 46.91 10.27
N ILE A 96 -3.77 45.69 10.75
CA ILE A 96 -2.88 45.49 11.90
C ILE A 96 -1.46 45.97 11.56
N TYR A 97 -0.93 45.57 10.40
CA TYR A 97 0.42 45.92 9.98
C TYR A 97 0.58 47.43 9.75
N THR A 98 -0.40 48.09 9.12
CA THR A 98 -0.37 49.55 8.93
C THR A 98 -0.53 50.27 10.25
N ALA A 99 -1.37 49.80 11.18
CA ALA A 99 -1.49 50.37 12.51
C ALA A 99 -0.15 50.36 13.24
N ILE A 100 0.56 49.22 13.23
CA ILE A 100 1.88 49.05 13.87
C ILE A 100 2.92 50.01 13.26
N ASN A 101 2.97 50.11 11.94
CA ASN A 101 4.00 50.86 11.22
C ASN A 101 3.66 52.35 11.01
N SER A 102 2.39 52.73 11.17
CA SER A 102 2.00 54.13 11.24
C SER A 102 2.56 54.76 12.51
N ASN A 103 3.23 55.91 12.37
CA ASN A 103 3.78 56.67 13.49
C ASN A 103 2.72 57.04 14.56
N SER A 104 1.41 56.88 14.30
CA SER A 104 0.32 57.14 15.24
C SER A 104 0.30 56.21 16.47
N PHE A 105 0.75 54.95 16.36
CA PHE A 105 0.77 54.04 17.50
C PHE A 105 2.03 54.19 18.37
N THR A 106 3.12 54.70 17.81
CA THR A 106 4.38 54.97 18.53
C THR A 106 4.53 56.42 19.00
N ALA A 107 3.83 57.39 18.39
CA ALA A 107 3.95 58.82 18.73
C ALA A 107 2.88 59.37 19.69
N ASN A 108 1.78 58.66 19.96
CA ASN A 108 0.77 59.11 20.93
C ASN A 108 1.09 58.73 22.39
N ASN A 109 2.38 58.84 22.76
CA ASN A 109 2.86 58.95 24.14
C ASN A 109 2.49 60.30 24.79
N ILE A 110 1.44 60.95 24.30
CA ILE A 110 0.89 62.17 24.89
C ILE A 110 -0.64 62.02 24.84
N THR A 111 -1.19 61.68 26.01
CA THR A 111 -2.61 61.66 26.42
C THR A 111 -3.46 60.41 26.12
N THR A 112 -3.48 59.53 27.13
CA THR A 112 -4.65 58.86 27.76
C THR A 112 -5.22 57.52 27.29
N THR A 113 -4.89 56.95 26.13
CA THR A 113 -5.38 55.61 25.76
C THR A 113 -4.26 54.57 25.77
N ALA A 114 -4.30 53.65 26.74
CA ALA A 114 -3.42 52.49 26.74
C ALA A 114 -3.77 51.60 25.54
N ASN A 115 -2.75 51.13 24.82
CA ASN A 115 -2.92 50.16 23.75
C ASN A 115 -2.92 48.76 24.37
N TYR A 116 -3.86 47.94 23.93
CA TYR A 116 -4.07 46.59 24.43
C TYR A 116 -3.90 45.57 23.32
N ASN A 117 -3.43 44.38 23.67
CA ASN A 117 -3.41 43.23 22.78
C ASN A 117 -4.74 42.46 22.83
N LEU A 118 -4.87 41.47 21.94
CA LEU A 118 -6.10 40.69 21.86
C LEU A 118 -6.35 39.82 23.10
N GLU A 119 -5.30 39.38 23.78
CA GLU A 119 -5.42 38.61 25.02
C GLU A 119 -5.99 39.46 26.16
N GLU A 120 -5.54 40.70 26.29
CA GLU A 120 -6.03 41.67 27.28
C GLU A 120 -7.49 42.06 27.01
N TYR A 121 -7.89 42.15 25.74
CA TYR A 121 -9.32 42.30 25.39
C TYR A 121 -10.15 41.12 25.88
N ILE A 122 -9.69 39.89 25.63
CA ILE A 122 -10.39 38.68 26.06
C ILE A 122 -10.48 38.59 27.58
N ASP A 123 -9.38 38.89 28.27
CA ASP A 123 -9.31 38.76 29.72
C ASP A 123 -10.10 39.88 30.44
N ALA A 124 -10.30 41.03 29.80
CA ALA A 124 -11.09 42.14 30.33
C ALA A 124 -12.62 41.95 30.18
N GLU A 125 -13.07 41.08 29.28
CA GLU A 125 -14.47 40.75 29.08
C GLU A 125 -14.81 39.45 29.83
N ASP A 126 -15.55 39.55 30.94
CA ASP A 126 -15.84 38.43 31.85
C ASP A 126 -16.36 37.18 31.12
N LYS A 127 -17.27 37.36 30.15
CA LYS A 127 -17.84 36.26 29.38
C LYS A 127 -16.82 35.60 28.45
N LEU A 128 -15.97 36.40 27.81
CA LEU A 128 -14.99 35.92 26.84
C LEU A 128 -13.82 35.20 27.53
N SER A 129 -13.41 35.70 28.70
CA SER A 129 -12.42 35.06 29.58
C SER A 129 -12.88 33.68 30.06
N LEU A 130 -14.15 33.54 30.49
CA LEU A 130 -14.74 32.25 30.83
C LEU A 130 -14.78 31.29 29.63
N LEU A 131 -15.18 31.79 28.45
CA LEU A 131 -15.19 31.00 27.22
C LEU A 131 -13.78 30.53 26.82
N LYS A 132 -12.75 31.37 27.00
CA LYS A 132 -11.35 31.01 26.75
C LYS A 132 -10.89 29.89 27.69
N PHE A 133 -11.26 29.95 28.98
CA PHE A 133 -10.93 28.89 29.93
C PHE A 133 -11.63 27.57 29.57
N ASP A 134 -12.94 27.61 29.34
CA ASP A 134 -13.73 26.43 28.98
C ASP A 134 -13.28 25.83 27.64
N PHE A 135 -12.90 26.67 26.68
CA PHE A 135 -12.36 26.23 25.40
C PHE A 135 -10.98 25.58 25.57
N LYS A 136 -10.09 26.14 26.38
CA LYS A 136 -8.78 25.55 26.66
C LYS A 136 -8.90 24.18 27.36
N ASP A 137 -9.84 24.03 28.30
CA ASP A 137 -10.08 22.74 28.96
C ASP A 137 -10.61 21.69 27.96
N ARG A 138 -11.59 22.07 27.12
CA ARG A 138 -12.10 21.19 26.05
C ARG A 138 -11.04 20.85 24.99
N LEU A 139 -10.19 21.81 24.67
CA LEU A 139 -9.08 21.64 23.73
C LEU A 139 -8.05 20.66 24.29
N GLY A 140 -7.66 20.80 25.57
CA GLY A 140 -6.75 19.88 26.24
C GLY A 140 -7.28 18.44 26.28
N ASN A 141 -8.58 18.28 26.54
CA ASN A 141 -9.23 16.97 26.57
C ASN A 141 -9.33 16.29 25.18
N ASN A 142 -9.35 17.08 24.10
CA ASN A 142 -9.48 16.58 22.72
C ASN A 142 -8.20 16.76 21.89
N TRP A 143 -7.10 17.22 22.48
CA TRP A 143 -5.89 17.61 21.77
C TRP A 143 -5.34 16.51 20.85
N ASN A 144 -5.38 15.27 21.32
CA ASN A 144 -4.88 14.11 20.57
C ASN A 144 -5.81 13.66 19.42
N ASN A 145 -7.06 14.10 19.40
CA ASN A 145 -8.05 13.75 18.37
C ASN A 145 -8.11 14.76 17.22
N LEU A 146 -7.36 15.85 17.31
CA LEU A 146 -7.31 16.89 16.28
C LEU A 146 -6.35 16.49 15.16
N ASP A 147 -6.71 16.80 13.91
CA ASP A 147 -5.84 16.58 12.76
C ASP A 147 -4.56 17.43 12.85
N LEU A 148 -3.52 17.07 12.08
CA LEU A 148 -2.23 17.75 12.13
C LEU A 148 -2.32 19.25 11.84
N ASN A 149 -3.12 19.67 10.85
CA ASN A 149 -3.23 21.07 10.46
C ASN A 149 -3.89 21.89 11.58
N THR A 150 -4.97 21.35 12.13
CA THR A 150 -5.69 21.95 13.26
C THR A 150 -4.83 22.04 14.53
N ARG A 151 -4.12 20.97 14.91
CA ARG A 151 -3.18 21.00 16.06
C ARG A 151 -2.08 22.02 15.86
N THR A 152 -1.53 22.10 14.65
CA THR A 152 -0.47 23.06 14.31
C THR A 152 -0.93 24.50 14.51
N ILE A 153 -2.16 24.83 14.08
CA ILE A 153 -2.73 26.17 14.21
C ILE A 153 -3.08 26.50 15.65
N LEU A 154 -3.73 25.57 16.35
CA LEU A 154 -4.12 25.77 17.75
C LEU A 154 -2.93 25.69 18.72
N ASN A 155 -1.71 25.46 18.23
CA ASN A 155 -0.49 25.60 19.02
C ASN A 155 -0.06 27.07 19.16
N TYR A 156 -0.62 27.99 18.36
CA TYR A 156 -0.32 29.42 18.37
C TYR A 156 -1.36 30.19 19.22
N PRO A 157 -0.96 30.78 20.36
CA PRO A 157 -1.89 31.43 21.30
C PRO A 157 -2.64 32.64 20.71
N GLY A 158 -1.96 33.49 19.94
CA GLY A 158 -2.56 34.66 19.29
C GLY A 158 -3.62 34.26 18.27
N VAL A 159 -3.41 33.15 17.57
CA VAL A 159 -4.39 32.57 16.66
C VAL A 159 -5.62 32.02 17.40
N ILE A 160 -5.42 31.34 18.54
CA ILE A 160 -6.55 30.90 19.39
C ILE A 160 -7.36 32.10 19.86
N ASN A 161 -6.68 33.13 20.37
CA ASN A 161 -7.32 34.36 20.85
C ASN A 161 -8.13 35.02 19.72
N TYR A 162 -7.58 35.07 18.50
CA TYR A 162 -8.29 35.55 17.32
C TYR A 162 -9.57 34.76 17.03
N LEU A 163 -9.49 33.43 17.00
CA LEU A 163 -10.65 32.57 16.72
C LEU A 163 -11.75 32.71 17.80
N LEU A 164 -11.36 32.85 19.06
CA LEU A 164 -12.29 33.07 20.18
C LEU A 164 -12.97 34.43 20.08
N ALA A 165 -12.20 35.50 19.88
CA ALA A 165 -12.72 36.86 19.75
C ALA A 165 -13.63 36.99 18.52
N MET A 166 -13.23 36.41 17.38
CA MET A 166 -14.03 36.41 16.16
C MET A 166 -15.35 35.67 16.34
N GLY A 167 -15.33 34.49 16.96
CA GLY A 167 -16.55 33.71 17.20
C GLY A 167 -17.50 34.41 18.18
N TYR A 168 -16.98 35.01 19.25
CA TYR A 168 -17.77 35.79 20.20
C TYR A 168 -18.44 36.99 19.54
N ASN A 169 -17.67 37.79 18.79
CA ASN A 169 -18.18 38.98 18.09
C ASN A 169 -19.08 38.62 16.89
N SER A 170 -19.02 37.39 16.39
CA SER A 170 -19.99 36.86 15.42
C SER A 170 -21.30 36.37 16.05
N GLY A 171 -21.47 36.53 17.38
CA GLY A 171 -22.68 36.19 18.12
C GLY A 171 -22.68 34.81 18.80
N TYR A 172 -21.56 34.09 18.82
CA TYR A 172 -21.46 32.79 19.49
C TYR A 172 -20.99 32.94 20.94
N SER A 173 -21.93 33.29 21.82
CA SER A 173 -21.66 33.53 23.26
C SER A 173 -21.65 32.27 24.13
N GLU A 174 -21.99 31.10 23.56
CA GLU A 174 -22.00 29.83 24.27
C GLU A 174 -20.84 28.94 23.84
N ILE A 175 -20.25 28.20 24.77
CA ILE A 175 -19.09 27.34 24.50
C ILE A 175 -19.34 26.32 23.38
N ASN A 176 -20.52 25.71 23.30
CA ASN A 176 -20.86 24.75 22.24
C ASN A 176 -20.98 25.46 20.88
N GLY A 177 -21.62 26.63 20.84
CA GLY A 177 -21.73 27.45 19.63
C GLY A 177 -20.35 27.91 19.14
N LEU A 178 -19.50 28.38 20.05
CA LEU A 178 -18.14 28.83 19.77
C LEU A 178 -17.27 27.68 19.26
N THR A 179 -17.35 26.51 19.90
CA THR A 179 -16.63 25.30 19.44
C THR A 179 -17.09 24.92 18.03
N ASN A 180 -18.39 24.93 17.74
CA ASN A 180 -18.93 24.62 16.41
C ASN A 180 -18.53 25.68 15.38
N PHE A 181 -18.43 26.96 15.75
CA PHE A 181 -17.92 28.00 14.88
C PHE A 181 -16.45 27.74 14.52
N ILE A 182 -15.60 27.50 15.52
CA ILE A 182 -14.16 27.31 15.31
C ILE A 182 -13.89 26.11 14.42
N PHE A 183 -14.53 24.96 14.66
CA PHE A 183 -14.25 23.73 13.90
C PHE A 183 -15.12 23.53 12.64
N GLY A 184 -16.34 24.09 12.61
CA GLY A 184 -17.32 23.82 11.55
C GLY A 184 -17.56 24.96 10.57
N ASN A 185 -17.20 26.21 10.91
CA ASN A 185 -17.42 27.35 10.02
C ASN A 185 -16.22 27.56 9.07
N ARG A 186 -16.48 27.94 7.82
CA ARG A 186 -15.45 28.35 6.85
C ARG A 186 -14.60 29.51 7.37
N SER A 187 -15.20 30.42 8.14
CA SER A 187 -14.53 31.57 8.75
C SER A 187 -13.74 31.23 10.02
N GLY A 188 -13.91 30.02 10.57
CA GLY A 188 -13.20 29.54 11.75
C GLY A 188 -11.79 29.06 11.42
N ILE A 189 -11.42 27.88 11.94
CA ILE A 189 -10.07 27.35 11.80
C ILE A 189 -9.68 27.10 10.33
N ARG A 190 -10.64 26.74 9.48
CA ARG A 190 -10.40 26.50 8.04
C ARG A 190 -9.88 27.75 7.33
N ASN A 191 -10.27 28.94 7.76
CA ASN A 191 -9.76 30.20 7.21
C ASN A 191 -8.27 30.36 7.50
N VAL A 192 -7.84 30.05 8.72
CA VAL A 192 -6.43 30.10 9.13
C VAL A 192 -5.62 28.98 8.45
N ILE A 193 -6.19 27.79 8.27
CA ILE A 193 -5.56 26.72 7.46
C ILE A 193 -5.32 27.23 6.04
N THR A 194 -6.35 27.82 5.43
CA THR A 194 -6.28 28.38 4.07
C THR A 194 -5.22 29.47 3.97
N TYR A 195 -5.12 30.35 4.97
CA TYR A 195 -4.06 31.35 5.07
C TYR A 195 -2.66 30.71 5.04
N GLY A 196 -2.42 29.70 5.87
CA GLY A 196 -1.14 28.99 5.94
C GLY A 196 -0.79 28.28 4.64
N GLN A 197 -1.75 27.55 4.05
CA GLN A 197 -1.55 26.82 2.78
C GLN A 197 -1.18 27.77 1.64
N ILE A 198 -1.97 28.82 1.43
CA ILE A 198 -1.78 29.75 0.30
C ILE A 198 -0.51 30.58 0.48
N SER A 199 -0.27 31.14 1.67
CA SER A 199 0.89 32.00 1.90
C SER A 199 2.19 31.24 1.67
N THR A 200 2.27 30.00 2.17
CA THR A 200 3.44 29.14 1.97
C THR A 200 3.57 28.66 0.52
N ALA A 201 2.46 28.28 -0.13
CA ALA A 201 2.49 27.88 -1.53
C ALA A 201 2.99 29.01 -2.46
N ARG A 202 2.54 30.25 -2.22
CA ARG A 202 3.02 31.42 -2.97
C ARG A 202 4.52 31.65 -2.79
N GLU A 203 5.04 31.36 -1.61
CA GLU A 203 6.47 31.50 -1.32
C GLU A 203 7.29 30.44 -2.06
N TYR A 204 6.84 29.19 -2.08
CA TYR A 204 7.48 28.13 -2.88
C TYR A 204 7.44 28.45 -4.37
N ILE A 205 6.29 28.85 -4.91
CA ILE A 205 6.14 29.22 -6.33
C ILE A 205 7.06 30.41 -6.69
N HIS A 206 7.20 31.38 -5.78
CA HIS A 206 8.10 32.52 -5.96
C HIS A 206 9.57 32.11 -5.98
N ASP A 207 10.00 31.29 -5.02
CA ASP A 207 11.39 30.82 -4.90
C ASP A 207 11.82 29.96 -6.08
N ASP A 208 10.92 29.12 -6.57
CA ASP A 208 11.14 28.27 -7.73
C ASP A 208 11.09 29.06 -9.06
N LYS A 209 10.78 30.38 -9.00
CA LYS A 209 10.71 31.30 -10.14
C LYS A 209 9.79 30.82 -11.26
N VAL A 210 8.67 30.22 -10.88
CA VAL A 210 7.69 29.68 -11.81
C VAL A 210 6.85 30.82 -12.41
N ASP A 211 6.75 30.85 -13.74
CA ASP A 211 6.00 31.86 -14.50
C ASP A 211 4.51 31.53 -14.58
N VAL A 212 3.81 31.68 -13.44
CA VAL A 212 2.36 31.49 -13.33
C VAL A 212 1.76 32.58 -12.45
N GLU A 213 0.49 32.94 -12.65
CA GLU A 213 -0.21 33.85 -11.75
C GLU A 213 -0.59 33.11 -10.44
N TYR A 214 0.00 33.52 -9.31
CA TYR A 214 -0.24 32.90 -8.00
C TYR A 214 -0.68 33.89 -6.90
N ASN A 215 -0.65 35.20 -7.16
CA ASN A 215 -0.98 36.22 -6.16
C ASN A 215 -2.48 36.52 -6.02
N SER A 216 -3.30 36.09 -6.99
CA SER A 216 -4.75 36.15 -6.87
C SER A 216 -5.28 34.90 -6.17
N ASP A 217 -6.19 35.09 -5.20
CA ASP A 217 -6.93 33.98 -4.56
C ASP A 217 -7.78 33.19 -5.56
N THR A 218 -8.13 33.80 -6.70
CA THR A 218 -8.93 33.17 -7.78
C THR A 218 -8.08 32.49 -8.85
N SER A 219 -6.75 32.49 -8.71
CA SER A 219 -5.88 31.84 -9.69
C SER A 219 -6.09 30.33 -9.69
N HIS A 220 -6.10 29.72 -10.89
CA HIS A 220 -6.37 28.29 -11.04
C HIS A 220 -5.40 27.40 -10.24
N VAL A 221 -4.13 27.79 -10.15
CA VAL A 221 -3.12 27.09 -9.33
C VAL A 221 -3.51 27.07 -7.86
N ILE A 222 -3.90 28.22 -7.31
CA ILE A 222 -4.27 28.33 -5.90
C ILE A 222 -5.58 27.58 -5.63
N VAL A 223 -6.56 27.68 -6.54
CA VAL A 223 -7.82 26.93 -6.42
C VAL A 223 -7.57 25.43 -6.38
N ASP A 224 -6.67 24.90 -7.23
CA ASP A 224 -6.36 23.47 -7.24
C ASP A 224 -5.54 23.04 -6.02
N ILE A 225 -4.64 23.88 -5.51
CA ILE A 225 -3.96 23.64 -4.23
C ILE A 225 -4.98 23.54 -3.08
N LEU A 226 -6.00 24.40 -3.06
CA LEU A 226 -7.01 24.39 -2.01
C LEU A 226 -7.96 23.19 -2.11
N LYS A 227 -8.26 22.72 -3.32
CA LYS A 227 -9.14 21.56 -3.54
C LYS A 227 -8.62 20.29 -2.87
N GLY A 228 -7.32 20.01 -2.95
CA GLY A 228 -6.77 18.79 -2.32
C GLY A 228 -6.26 19.00 -0.90
N ASN A 229 -6.51 20.16 -0.27
CA ASN A 229 -6.30 20.43 1.16
C ASN A 229 -4.99 19.84 1.73
N PRO A 230 -3.81 20.33 1.31
CA PRO A 230 -2.54 19.73 1.68
C PRO A 230 -2.27 19.72 3.19
N SER A 231 -1.66 18.64 3.67
CA SER A 231 -1.18 18.47 5.04
C SER A 231 0.03 19.36 5.30
N PHE A 232 0.14 19.93 6.51
CA PHE A 232 1.24 20.80 6.96
C PHE A 232 2.57 20.05 7.24
N SER A 233 2.58 18.74 7.04
CA SER A 233 3.79 17.92 7.17
C SER A 233 4.87 18.35 6.18
N SER A 234 6.09 18.54 6.68
CA SER A 234 7.29 18.84 5.89
C SER A 234 7.55 17.82 4.77
N LEU A 235 7.12 16.57 4.94
CA LEU A 235 7.33 15.49 3.97
C LEU A 235 6.40 15.58 2.76
N SER A 236 5.16 16.07 2.94
CA SER A 236 4.13 16.03 1.91
C SER A 236 3.75 17.40 1.34
N PHE A 237 3.84 18.46 2.15
CA PHE A 237 3.37 19.79 1.75
C PHE A 237 4.07 20.30 0.49
N ARG A 238 5.41 20.29 0.48
CA ARG A 238 6.20 20.73 -0.67
C ARG A 238 6.00 19.85 -1.89
N GLN A 239 6.05 18.53 -1.73
CA GLN A 239 5.86 17.58 -2.85
C GLN A 239 4.49 17.77 -3.52
N TYR A 240 3.46 18.04 -2.73
CA TYR A 240 2.13 18.31 -3.23
C TYR A 240 2.08 19.61 -4.05
N ILE A 241 2.70 20.69 -3.56
CA ILE A 241 2.81 21.94 -4.30
C ILE A 241 3.58 21.72 -5.60
N ASP A 242 4.74 21.07 -5.56
CA ASP A 242 5.57 20.80 -6.74
C ASP A 242 4.79 20.01 -7.79
N LYS A 243 4.01 18.99 -7.37
CA LYS A 243 3.14 18.21 -8.26
C LYS A 243 2.11 19.08 -8.95
N ILE A 244 1.38 19.93 -8.20
CA ILE A 244 0.36 20.79 -8.81
C ILE A 244 1.01 21.82 -9.72
N VAL A 245 2.04 22.50 -9.24
CA VAL A 245 2.74 23.54 -9.99
C VAL A 245 3.35 22.98 -11.27
N SER A 246 3.86 21.74 -11.25
CA SER A 246 4.42 21.08 -12.45
C SER A 246 3.39 20.97 -13.59
N ASN A 247 2.11 20.75 -13.28
CA ASN A 247 1.03 20.73 -14.29
C ASN A 247 0.90 22.09 -15.01
N TYR A 248 1.21 23.19 -14.32
CA TYR A 248 1.14 24.55 -14.82
C TYR A 248 2.45 25.04 -15.44
N VAL A 249 3.60 24.57 -14.96
CA VAL A 249 4.95 24.87 -15.49
C VAL A 249 5.12 24.34 -16.92
N SER A 250 4.43 23.26 -17.29
CA SER A 250 4.45 22.73 -18.65
C SER A 250 3.66 23.53 -19.70
N ASN A 251 3.01 24.66 -19.34
CA ASN A 251 2.03 25.35 -20.19
C ASN A 251 2.42 26.74 -20.75
N SER A 252 3.65 27.23 -20.65
CA SER A 252 3.94 28.66 -20.94
C SER A 252 4.58 29.03 -22.30
N LYS A 253 4.77 28.10 -23.26
CA LYS A 253 5.16 28.47 -24.65
C LYS A 253 4.36 27.75 -25.73
N GLU A 254 4.15 26.46 -25.59
CA GLU A 254 3.46 25.63 -26.58
C GLU A 254 1.94 25.86 -26.55
N LEU A 255 1.36 26.17 -25.39
CA LEU A 255 -0.03 26.60 -25.28
C LEU A 255 -0.26 27.94 -25.99
N GLU A 256 0.69 28.89 -25.89
CA GLU A 256 0.61 30.13 -26.65
C GLU A 256 0.68 29.87 -28.15
N LEU A 257 1.56 28.96 -28.59
CA LEU A 257 1.61 28.52 -29.99
C LEU A 257 0.27 27.90 -30.44
N LEU A 258 -0.34 27.04 -29.63
CA LEU A 258 -1.65 26.44 -29.90
C LEU A 258 -2.74 27.51 -30.08
N LYS A 259 -2.74 28.56 -29.25
CA LYS A 259 -3.69 29.69 -29.38
C LYS A 259 -3.53 30.48 -30.68
N PHE A 260 -2.37 30.40 -31.35
CA PHE A 260 -2.17 31.00 -32.68
C PHE A 260 -2.68 30.11 -33.82
N SER A 261 -3.04 28.85 -33.56
CA SER A 261 -3.60 27.96 -34.57
C SER A 261 -5.04 28.32 -34.90
N LYS A 262 -5.39 28.26 -36.19
CA LYS A 262 -6.78 28.46 -36.63
C LYS A 262 -7.74 27.38 -36.12
N TYR A 263 -7.20 26.23 -35.69
CA TYR A 263 -7.97 25.09 -35.18
C TYR A 263 -8.15 25.11 -33.67
N TYR A 264 -7.57 26.08 -32.95
CA TYR A 264 -7.56 26.09 -31.48
C TYR A 264 -8.95 25.93 -30.83
N ASN A 265 -9.95 26.62 -31.38
CA ASN A 265 -11.31 26.60 -30.85
C ASN A 265 -12.04 25.27 -31.11
N ASP A 266 -11.55 24.46 -32.05
CA ASP A 266 -12.13 23.18 -32.42
C ASP A 266 -11.49 22.00 -31.66
N ILE A 267 -10.45 22.26 -30.85
CA ILE A 267 -9.75 21.24 -30.06
C ILE A 267 -10.51 21.01 -28.75
N PRO A 268 -10.93 19.76 -28.44
CA PRO A 268 -11.48 19.44 -27.13
C PRO A 268 -10.49 19.76 -26.01
N VAL A 269 -10.96 20.39 -24.92
CA VAL A 269 -10.11 20.86 -23.80
C VAL A 269 -9.23 19.74 -23.23
N VAL A 270 -9.75 18.51 -23.22
CA VAL A 270 -9.06 17.29 -22.73
C VAL A 270 -7.85 16.90 -23.62
N MET A 271 -7.84 17.29 -24.90
CA MET A 271 -6.74 16.99 -25.83
C MET A 271 -5.60 18.00 -25.76
N ILE A 272 -5.82 19.20 -25.20
CA ILE A 272 -4.82 20.28 -25.16
C ILE A 272 -3.53 19.84 -24.43
N PRO A 273 -3.57 19.18 -23.26
CA PRO A 273 -2.35 18.68 -22.60
C PRO A 273 -1.63 17.62 -23.42
N LYS A 274 -2.38 16.78 -24.14
CA LYS A 274 -1.84 15.69 -24.98
C LYS A 274 -1.09 16.25 -26.19
N LEU A 275 -1.65 17.29 -26.81
CA LEU A 275 -1.03 18.03 -27.92
C LEU A 275 0.24 18.76 -27.50
N ILE A 276 0.26 19.37 -26.31
CA ILE A 276 1.46 20.06 -25.81
C ILE A 276 2.62 19.07 -25.61
N LYS A 277 2.35 17.85 -25.14
CA LYS A 277 3.37 16.81 -25.01
C LYS A 277 3.94 16.40 -26.38
N GLN A 278 3.08 16.29 -27.39
CA GLN A 278 3.51 15.97 -28.77
C GLN A 278 4.31 17.10 -29.42
N ILE A 279 3.90 18.35 -29.22
CA ILE A 279 4.63 19.53 -29.70
C ILE A 279 6.05 19.57 -29.13
N LYS A 280 6.22 19.22 -27.86
CA LYS A 280 7.54 19.14 -27.20
C LYS A 280 8.37 17.94 -27.67
N ALA A 281 7.72 16.81 -27.98
CA ALA A 281 8.37 15.61 -28.49
C ALA A 281 8.71 15.70 -29.99
N SER A 282 8.20 16.70 -30.69
CA SER A 282 8.42 16.85 -32.13
C SER A 282 9.90 17.10 -32.46
N LEU A 283 10.40 16.34 -33.44
CA LEU A 283 11.74 16.52 -33.99
C LEU A 283 11.87 17.82 -34.80
N LEU A 284 10.75 18.42 -35.20
CA LEU A 284 10.70 19.69 -35.91
C LEU A 284 10.28 20.80 -34.94
N PRO A 285 11.02 21.93 -34.86
CA PRO A 285 10.63 23.04 -34.00
C PRO A 285 9.29 23.61 -34.45
N VAL A 286 8.29 23.55 -33.57
CA VAL A 286 6.96 24.08 -33.82
C VAL A 286 6.96 25.59 -33.56
N ASN A 287 6.60 26.36 -34.58
CA ASN A 287 6.57 27.81 -34.61
C ASN A 287 5.20 28.30 -35.13
N LYS A 288 4.92 29.61 -34.99
CA LYS A 288 3.65 30.22 -35.43
C LYS A 288 3.30 29.96 -36.91
N SER A 289 4.30 29.76 -37.77
CA SER A 289 4.12 29.56 -39.21
C SER A 289 3.84 28.11 -39.63
N ASN A 290 4.12 27.11 -38.78
CA ASN A 290 3.97 25.70 -39.13
C ASN A 290 2.95 24.94 -38.28
N ILE A 291 2.45 25.56 -37.20
CA ILE A 291 1.52 24.91 -36.27
C ILE A 291 0.21 24.47 -36.93
N ASP A 292 -0.33 25.25 -37.86
CA ASP A 292 -1.56 24.90 -38.60
C ASP A 292 -1.38 23.63 -39.46
N ASN A 293 -0.16 23.33 -39.90
CA ASN A 293 0.13 22.15 -40.73
C ASN A 293 0.46 20.91 -39.88
N LEU A 294 1.05 21.12 -38.69
CA LEU A 294 1.48 20.03 -37.81
C LEU A 294 0.37 19.56 -36.86
N LEU A 295 -0.55 20.44 -36.48
CA LEU A 295 -1.62 20.12 -35.53
C LEU A 295 -2.53 18.95 -35.98
N PRO A 296 -2.99 18.87 -37.25
CA PRO A 296 -3.79 17.73 -37.71
C PRO A 296 -3.02 16.40 -37.66
N ILE A 297 -1.69 16.45 -37.83
CA ILE A 297 -0.82 15.26 -37.73
C ILE A 297 -0.76 14.79 -36.27
N PHE A 298 -0.53 15.71 -35.34
CA PHE A 298 -0.49 15.39 -33.91
C PHE A 298 -1.83 14.89 -33.37
N LEU A 299 -2.95 15.48 -33.82
CA LEU A 299 -4.29 14.99 -33.46
C LEU A 299 -4.50 13.55 -33.91
N ASN A 300 -4.15 13.24 -35.16
CA ASN A 300 -4.28 11.90 -35.72
C ASN A 300 -3.33 10.88 -35.05
N GLU A 301 -2.13 11.30 -34.63
CA GLU A 301 -1.22 10.46 -33.85
C GLU A 301 -1.75 10.18 -32.44
N ILE A 302 -2.36 11.16 -31.77
CA ILE A 302 -2.96 10.98 -30.45
C ILE A 302 -4.16 10.03 -30.52
N GLU A 303 -5.03 10.18 -31.53
CA GLU A 303 -6.20 9.31 -31.71
C GLU A 303 -5.83 7.86 -32.05
N ASN A 304 -4.71 7.63 -32.74
CA ASN A 304 -4.29 6.29 -33.17
C ASN A 304 -3.27 5.60 -32.25
N THR A 305 -2.89 6.22 -31.12
CA THR A 305 -1.97 5.61 -30.15
C THR A 305 -2.76 4.99 -28.98
N PRO A 306 -2.89 3.66 -28.87
CA PRO A 306 -3.61 3.02 -27.77
C PRO A 306 -2.82 3.16 -26.46
N GLY A 307 -3.48 3.61 -25.38
CA GLY A 307 -2.89 3.73 -24.04
C GLY A 307 -2.88 5.13 -23.42
N TRP A 308 -3.71 6.05 -23.93
CA TRP A 308 -3.88 7.42 -23.39
C TRP A 308 -5.32 7.70 -22.94
N GLU A 309 -6.00 6.70 -22.37
CA GLU A 309 -7.32 6.88 -21.72
C GLU A 309 -7.15 7.30 -20.25
N ASP A 310 -8.16 8.05 -19.77
CA ASP A 310 -8.13 9.01 -18.66
C ASP A 310 -8.12 8.40 -17.24
N ASP A 311 -7.29 8.97 -16.34
CA ASP A 311 -7.38 8.86 -14.87
C ASP A 311 -8.46 9.83 -14.30
N THR A 312 -9.65 9.88 -14.88
CA THR A 312 -10.75 10.68 -14.34
C THR A 312 -12.04 9.87 -14.24
N THR A 313 -12.13 9.04 -13.21
CA THR A 313 -13.40 8.53 -12.71
C THR A 313 -13.47 8.73 -11.20
N ASP A 314 -13.91 9.92 -10.78
CA ASP A 314 -14.53 10.12 -9.46
C ASP A 314 -16.00 10.48 -9.72
N THR A 315 -16.87 9.49 -9.60
CA THR A 315 -18.32 9.69 -9.43
C THR A 315 -18.69 9.17 -8.05
N ASP A 316 -18.79 10.07 -7.07
CA ASP A 316 -19.52 9.81 -5.83
C ASP A 316 -20.82 10.61 -5.84
N THR A 317 -21.92 9.87 -5.96
CA THR A 317 -23.29 10.30 -5.75
C THR A 317 -23.56 10.59 -4.28
N GLU A 318 -24.22 11.73 -4.02
CA GLU A 318 -24.72 12.18 -2.71
C GLU A 318 -25.92 11.37 -2.19
N ASP A 319 -26.15 11.50 -0.86
CA ASP A 319 -27.23 11.04 0.05
C ASP A 319 -26.91 9.81 0.91
N THR A 320 -27.03 9.77 2.26
CA THR A 320 -27.84 10.55 3.21
C THR A 320 -27.30 10.43 4.66
N SER A 321 -27.56 11.45 5.49
CA SER A 321 -27.47 11.53 6.96
C SER A 321 -27.11 10.25 7.78
N GLY A 322 -25.93 10.23 8.39
CA GLY A 322 -25.55 9.29 9.46
C GLY A 322 -24.30 9.78 10.18
N ALA A 323 -24.20 9.57 11.49
CA ALA A 323 -22.99 9.92 12.27
C ALA A 323 -21.75 9.27 11.64
N ASP A 324 -20.61 9.97 11.68
CA ASP A 324 -19.38 9.48 11.09
C ASP A 324 -18.75 8.41 12.00
N TYR A 325 -19.04 7.16 11.65
CA TYR A 325 -18.49 5.96 12.28
C TYR A 325 -17.21 5.50 11.58
N SER A 326 -16.58 6.35 10.76
CA SER A 326 -15.34 5.98 10.08
C SER A 326 -14.21 5.82 11.10
N VAL A 327 -13.60 4.63 11.06
CA VAL A 327 -12.43 4.28 11.85
C VAL A 327 -11.21 4.72 11.05
N SER A 328 -10.42 5.65 11.59
CA SER A 328 -9.10 5.96 11.07
C SER A 328 -8.19 4.77 11.37
N PHE A 329 -7.85 4.01 10.34
CA PHE A 329 -6.92 2.89 10.45
C PHE A 329 -5.52 3.44 10.73
N LEU A 330 -4.93 3.01 11.85
CA LEU A 330 -3.59 3.40 12.30
C LEU A 330 -2.54 2.56 11.54
N ASP A 331 -2.51 2.69 10.22
CA ASP A 331 -1.50 2.06 9.36
C ASP A 331 -0.23 2.94 9.32
N ASP A 332 0.34 3.27 10.49
CA ASP A 332 1.51 4.15 10.59
C ASP A 332 2.84 3.46 10.20
N ASP A 333 2.83 2.16 9.89
CA ASP A 333 3.96 1.42 9.29
C ASP A 333 3.76 1.12 7.79
N ALA A 334 2.68 1.60 7.17
CA ALA A 334 2.50 1.56 5.72
C ALA A 334 3.33 2.66 5.01
N ALA A 335 4.59 2.82 5.41
CA ALA A 335 5.62 3.18 4.46
C ALA A 335 5.66 2.06 3.42
N VAL A 336 4.73 2.11 2.45
CA VAL A 336 4.50 1.20 1.32
C VAL A 336 5.47 0.03 1.38
N VAL A 337 5.10 -1.07 2.05
CA VAL A 337 5.90 -2.30 1.94
C VAL A 337 5.85 -2.67 0.47
N GLN A 338 6.91 -2.28 -0.22
CA GLN A 338 6.95 -2.33 -1.66
C GLN A 338 6.87 -3.80 -2.04
N VAL A 339 5.77 -4.20 -2.66
CA VAL A 339 5.61 -5.56 -3.16
C VAL A 339 6.80 -5.88 -4.06
N LEU A 340 7.60 -6.86 -3.66
CA LEU A 340 8.78 -7.27 -4.40
C LEU A 340 8.40 -8.40 -5.35
N THR A 341 7.85 -8.05 -6.52
CA THR A 341 7.41 -9.00 -7.56
C THR A 341 8.46 -10.08 -7.89
N ASN A 342 9.75 -9.72 -7.89
CA ASN A 342 10.83 -10.67 -8.15
C ASN A 342 10.96 -11.76 -7.08
N ASN A 343 10.72 -11.42 -5.80
CA ASN A 343 10.75 -12.40 -4.71
C ASN A 343 9.58 -13.39 -4.84
N ILE A 344 8.41 -12.91 -5.27
CA ILE A 344 7.24 -13.77 -5.50
C ILE A 344 7.46 -14.70 -6.69
N ARG A 345 8.04 -14.19 -7.79
CA ARG A 345 8.42 -15.03 -8.94
C ARG A 345 9.48 -16.07 -8.56
N CYS A 346 10.43 -15.69 -7.71
CA CYS A 346 11.40 -16.62 -7.15
C CYS A 346 10.73 -17.71 -6.29
N ALA A 347 9.75 -17.34 -5.46
CA ALA A 347 8.94 -18.31 -4.72
C ALA A 347 8.16 -19.24 -5.68
N ALA A 348 7.54 -18.71 -6.73
CA ALA A 348 6.85 -19.52 -7.73
C ALA A 348 7.77 -20.59 -8.35
N GLN A 349 8.99 -20.21 -8.73
CA GLN A 349 10.01 -21.13 -9.25
C GLN A 349 10.44 -22.16 -8.19
N MET A 350 10.56 -21.73 -6.93
CA MET A 350 10.94 -22.63 -5.84
C MET A 350 9.85 -23.64 -5.52
N MET A 351 8.57 -23.24 -5.56
CA MET A 351 7.42 -24.13 -5.36
C MET A 351 7.39 -25.23 -6.42
N TYR A 352 7.60 -24.87 -7.69
CA TYR A 352 7.73 -25.83 -8.79
C TYR A 352 8.84 -26.86 -8.53
N SER A 353 10.00 -26.34 -8.12
CA SER A 353 11.19 -27.17 -7.88
C SER A 353 11.05 -28.05 -6.64
N MET A 354 10.35 -27.57 -5.61
CA MET A 354 10.04 -28.31 -4.39
C MET A 354 9.09 -29.48 -4.68
N THR A 355 7.98 -29.24 -5.39
CA THR A 355 7.00 -30.29 -5.70
C THR A 355 7.61 -31.38 -6.57
N LEU A 356 8.35 -31.03 -7.62
CA LEU A 356 9.00 -32.04 -8.47
C LEU A 356 10.25 -32.66 -7.84
N GLY A 357 11.03 -31.87 -7.10
CA GLY A 357 12.28 -32.31 -6.50
C GLY A 357 12.08 -33.21 -5.28
N GLU A 358 11.23 -32.79 -4.34
CA GLU A 358 11.05 -33.46 -3.04
C GLU A 358 9.76 -34.31 -2.99
N GLU A 359 8.61 -33.82 -3.45
CA GLU A 359 7.37 -34.63 -3.39
C GLU A 359 7.39 -35.77 -4.42
N LEU A 360 7.85 -35.50 -5.65
CA LEU A 360 8.05 -36.53 -6.67
C LEU A 360 9.42 -37.25 -6.54
N ASP A 361 10.33 -36.70 -5.72
CA ASP A 361 11.61 -37.32 -5.36
C ASP A 361 12.59 -37.50 -6.55
N ILE A 362 12.55 -36.60 -7.54
CA ILE A 362 13.34 -36.72 -8.78
C ILE A 362 14.84 -36.83 -8.50
N PHE A 363 15.37 -36.10 -7.52
CA PHE A 363 16.79 -36.13 -7.22
C PHE A 363 17.26 -37.50 -6.74
N ASN A 364 16.44 -38.20 -5.94
CA ASN A 364 16.76 -39.56 -5.48
C ASN A 364 16.47 -40.61 -6.56
N VAL A 365 15.43 -40.42 -7.38
CA VAL A 365 15.17 -41.26 -8.55
C VAL A 365 16.40 -41.33 -9.47
N VAL A 366 17.08 -40.21 -9.67
CA VAL A 366 18.29 -40.16 -10.51
C VAL A 366 19.48 -40.82 -9.82
N ASN A 367 19.68 -40.58 -8.52
CA ASN A 367 20.68 -41.30 -7.73
C ASN A 367 20.44 -42.83 -7.80
N PHE A 368 19.18 -43.27 -7.75
CA PHE A 368 18.79 -44.67 -7.86
C PHE A 368 19.03 -45.22 -9.27
N PHE A 369 18.69 -44.47 -10.32
CA PHE A 369 19.00 -44.83 -11.70
C PHE A 369 20.49 -45.09 -11.89
N THR A 370 21.33 -44.17 -11.43
CA THR A 370 22.79 -44.29 -11.57
C THR A 370 23.33 -45.46 -10.76
N HIS A 371 22.86 -45.64 -9.52
CA HIS A 371 23.34 -46.73 -8.67
C HIS A 371 22.85 -48.12 -9.11
N LYS A 372 21.59 -48.26 -9.52
CA LYS A 372 21.01 -49.56 -9.87
C LYS A 372 21.35 -49.99 -11.29
N TYR A 373 21.26 -49.10 -12.27
CA TYR A 373 21.35 -49.49 -13.68
C TYR A 373 22.73 -49.27 -14.29
N MET A 374 23.48 -48.25 -13.86
CA MET A 374 24.83 -48.04 -14.37
C MET A 374 25.88 -48.87 -13.63
N VAL A 375 25.81 -48.97 -12.30
CA VAL A 375 26.80 -49.75 -11.52
C VAL A 375 26.59 -51.26 -11.68
N ARG A 376 25.32 -51.73 -11.77
CA ARG A 376 25.02 -53.16 -11.95
C ARG A 376 24.98 -53.62 -13.42
N GLY A 377 25.29 -52.72 -14.37
CA GLY A 377 25.59 -53.07 -15.77
C GLY A 377 24.38 -53.33 -16.69
N ASN A 378 23.20 -52.83 -16.36
CA ASN A 378 21.97 -53.12 -17.12
C ASN A 378 21.68 -52.13 -18.26
N ILE A 379 22.43 -51.03 -18.37
CA ILE A 379 22.23 -49.97 -19.38
C ILE A 379 23.57 -49.61 -20.00
N GLN A 380 23.61 -49.54 -21.34
CA GLN A 380 24.80 -49.12 -22.10
C GLN A 380 24.58 -47.71 -22.64
N ILE A 381 25.47 -46.78 -22.30
CA ILE A 381 25.40 -45.38 -22.74
C ILE A 381 26.40 -45.16 -23.86
N SER A 382 25.90 -44.99 -25.09
CA SER A 382 26.71 -44.76 -26.27
C SER A 382 27.04 -43.28 -26.46
N ASP A 383 26.11 -42.39 -26.12
CA ASP A 383 26.28 -40.95 -26.29
C ASP A 383 27.37 -40.40 -25.35
N THR A 384 28.34 -39.70 -25.94
CA THR A 384 29.44 -39.06 -25.22
C THR A 384 28.95 -37.93 -24.32
N GLN A 385 27.93 -37.17 -24.75
CA GLN A 385 27.43 -36.04 -23.99
C GLN A 385 26.69 -36.50 -22.73
N LEU A 386 25.80 -37.49 -22.86
CA LEU A 386 25.12 -38.08 -21.70
C LEU A 386 26.12 -38.70 -20.71
N ARG A 387 27.19 -39.33 -21.22
CA ARG A 387 28.25 -39.90 -20.38
C ARG A 387 28.98 -38.83 -19.58
N GLU A 388 29.37 -37.72 -20.22
CA GLU A 388 30.02 -36.58 -19.55
C GLU A 388 29.09 -35.93 -18.52
N ASP A 389 27.83 -35.70 -18.88
CA ASP A 389 26.82 -35.13 -17.99
C ASP A 389 26.59 -36.00 -16.74
N LEU A 390 26.50 -37.33 -16.92
CA LEU A 390 26.39 -38.29 -15.80
C LEU A 390 27.65 -38.35 -14.96
N GLN A 391 28.83 -38.29 -15.60
CA GLN A 391 30.10 -38.32 -14.88
C GLN A 391 30.25 -37.08 -13.99
N LEU A 392 29.90 -35.91 -14.52
CA LEU A 392 29.92 -34.64 -13.80
C LEU A 392 28.90 -34.67 -12.64
N TYR A 393 27.68 -35.12 -12.90
CA TYR A 393 26.59 -35.12 -11.93
C TYR A 393 26.80 -36.12 -10.78
N VAL A 394 27.21 -37.34 -11.08
CA VAL A 394 27.33 -38.43 -10.09
C VAL A 394 28.66 -38.38 -9.33
N PHE A 395 29.77 -38.18 -10.03
CA PHE A 395 31.10 -38.28 -9.40
C PHE A 395 31.65 -36.93 -8.96
N SER A 396 31.33 -35.86 -9.67
CA SER A 396 31.87 -34.52 -9.36
C SER A 396 30.90 -33.64 -8.58
N ASN A 397 29.67 -34.11 -8.30
CA ASN A 397 28.59 -33.34 -7.67
C ASN A 397 28.39 -31.96 -8.32
N LYS A 398 28.49 -31.91 -9.66
CA LYS A 398 28.38 -30.69 -10.45
C LYS A 398 27.49 -30.93 -11.66
N PHE A 399 26.92 -29.89 -12.23
CA PHE A 399 26.16 -30.00 -13.46
C PHE A 399 26.47 -28.83 -14.40
N THR A 400 26.30 -29.08 -15.69
CA THR A 400 26.46 -28.05 -16.71
C THR A 400 25.17 -27.25 -16.79
N HIS A 401 25.26 -25.95 -16.52
CA HIS A 401 24.12 -25.05 -16.62
C HIS A 401 23.53 -25.11 -18.03
N PRO A 402 22.26 -25.49 -18.19
CA PRO A 402 21.64 -25.73 -19.49
C PRO A 402 21.68 -24.54 -20.47
N ARG A 403 21.71 -23.31 -19.94
CA ARG A 403 21.64 -22.07 -20.74
C ARG A 403 23.00 -21.43 -20.96
N THR A 404 23.88 -21.45 -19.96
CA THR A 404 25.16 -20.73 -20.01
C THR A 404 26.37 -21.63 -20.25
N GLY A 405 26.20 -22.95 -20.15
CA GLY A 405 27.30 -23.92 -20.28
C GLY A 405 28.31 -23.90 -19.13
N LYS A 406 28.08 -23.07 -18.10
CA LYS A 406 28.95 -23.00 -16.91
C LYS A 406 28.74 -24.22 -16.02
N ILE A 407 29.80 -24.71 -15.40
CA ILE A 407 29.74 -25.80 -14.43
C ILE A 407 29.35 -25.22 -13.06
N ILE A 408 28.28 -25.73 -12.47
CA ILE A 408 27.72 -25.31 -11.17
C ILE A 408 27.70 -26.50 -10.21
N ASP A 409 27.84 -26.24 -8.92
CA ASP A 409 27.74 -27.27 -7.89
C ASP A 409 26.29 -27.73 -7.68
N ARG A 410 26.11 -29.02 -7.41
CA ARG A 410 24.83 -29.64 -7.07
C ARG A 410 24.33 -29.13 -5.73
N THR A 411 23.03 -28.87 -5.62
CA THR A 411 22.40 -28.48 -4.35
C THR A 411 22.29 -29.68 -3.40
N ARG A 412 22.54 -29.46 -2.11
CA ARG A 412 22.42 -30.54 -1.11
C ARG A 412 20.98 -30.67 -0.63
N PRO A 413 20.49 -31.90 -0.32
CA PRO A 413 19.12 -32.08 0.18
C PRO A 413 18.80 -31.25 1.44
N ALA A 414 19.73 -31.19 2.40
CA ALA A 414 19.54 -30.42 3.63
C ALA A 414 19.42 -28.91 3.35
N GLU A 415 20.22 -28.38 2.42
CA GLU A 415 20.16 -26.97 2.01
C GLU A 415 18.82 -26.66 1.34
N ARG A 416 18.38 -27.49 0.40
CA ARG A 416 17.07 -27.32 -0.26
C ARG A 416 15.92 -27.28 0.75
N GLN A 417 15.87 -28.25 1.67
CA GLN A 417 14.82 -28.33 2.68
C GLN A 417 14.83 -27.14 3.64
N MET A 418 16.00 -26.60 3.98
CA MET A 418 16.11 -25.39 4.78
C MET A 418 15.44 -24.19 4.08
N PHE A 419 15.68 -24.00 2.78
CA PHE A 419 15.07 -22.90 2.02
C PHE A 419 13.57 -23.12 1.76
N TYR A 420 13.12 -24.36 1.53
CA TYR A 420 11.69 -24.68 1.46
C TYR A 420 10.98 -24.38 2.78
N LYS A 421 11.64 -24.64 3.92
CA LYS A 421 11.12 -24.29 5.23
C LYS A 421 11.11 -22.78 5.47
N GLN A 422 12.16 -22.07 5.03
CA GLN A 422 12.19 -20.61 5.10
C GLN A 422 10.99 -19.97 4.40
N VAL A 423 10.68 -20.36 3.16
CA VAL A 423 9.66 -19.66 2.34
C VAL A 423 8.27 -20.24 2.49
N PHE A 424 8.12 -21.56 2.60
CA PHE A 424 6.81 -22.24 2.62
C PHE A 424 6.49 -22.95 3.93
N ASN A 425 7.45 -22.99 4.87
CA ASN A 425 7.38 -23.85 6.05
C ASN A 425 7.09 -25.32 5.69
N PHE A 426 7.74 -25.79 4.63
CA PHE A 426 7.66 -27.17 4.16
C PHE A 426 8.89 -27.98 4.61
N GLY A 427 8.64 -29.19 5.14
CA GLY A 427 9.68 -30.14 5.55
C GLY A 427 10.16 -29.98 6.99
N ASN A 428 10.95 -30.97 7.44
CA ASN A 428 11.39 -31.10 8.84
C ASN A 428 12.86 -30.70 9.06
N ALA A 429 13.49 -30.01 8.11
CA ALA A 429 14.90 -29.65 8.23
C ALA A 429 15.17 -28.70 9.42
N PRO A 430 16.32 -28.84 10.10
CA PRO A 430 16.79 -27.86 11.06
C PRO A 430 17.12 -26.56 10.31
N VAL A 431 16.70 -25.43 10.89
CA VAL A 431 16.93 -24.09 10.33
C VAL A 431 17.93 -23.40 11.24
N THR A 432 18.89 -22.67 10.66
CA THR A 432 19.85 -21.85 11.41
C THR A 432 19.13 -20.72 12.14
N GLU A 433 19.63 -20.29 13.30
CA GLU A 433 18.99 -19.26 14.14
C GLU A 433 18.72 -17.93 13.39
N ASP A 434 19.55 -17.62 12.40
CA ASP A 434 19.45 -16.39 11.59
C ASP A 434 18.35 -16.42 10.52
N VAL A 435 17.67 -17.56 10.30
CA VAL A 435 16.72 -17.74 9.20
C VAL A 435 15.29 -17.76 9.71
N VAL A 436 14.53 -16.73 9.34
CA VAL A 436 13.13 -16.55 9.71
C VAL A 436 12.23 -17.49 8.91
N VAL A 437 11.60 -18.45 9.59
CA VAL A 437 10.68 -19.42 9.00
C VAL A 437 9.31 -18.79 8.76
N ASN A 438 8.79 -18.93 7.54
CA ASN A 438 7.47 -18.45 7.16
C ASN A 438 6.33 -19.35 7.67
N LYS A 439 6.00 -19.24 8.97
CA LYS A 439 4.94 -20.03 9.60
C LYS A 439 3.53 -19.75 9.04
N GLU A 440 3.35 -18.61 8.40
CA GLU A 440 2.04 -18.12 7.97
C GLU A 440 1.65 -18.55 6.55
N PHE A 441 2.63 -18.84 5.68
CA PHE A 441 2.36 -19.26 4.30
C PHE A 441 1.35 -20.41 4.18
N PRO A 442 1.45 -21.52 4.94
CA PRO A 442 0.47 -22.60 4.83
C PRO A 442 -0.97 -22.16 5.14
N LYS A 443 -1.14 -21.17 6.02
CA LYS A 443 -2.44 -20.59 6.36
C LYS A 443 -2.96 -19.75 5.20
N TYR A 444 -2.15 -18.82 4.68
CA TYR A 444 -2.55 -17.95 3.57
C TYR A 444 -2.83 -18.73 2.28
N TRP A 445 -1.99 -19.72 1.96
CA TRP A 445 -2.21 -20.61 0.82
C TRP A 445 -3.53 -21.38 0.92
N ARG A 446 -3.88 -21.87 2.13
CA ARG A 446 -5.16 -22.54 2.37
C ARG A 446 -6.34 -21.59 2.25
N ILE A 447 -6.22 -20.36 2.76
CA ILE A 447 -7.26 -19.33 2.67
C ILE A 447 -7.56 -19.02 1.20
N LEU A 448 -6.53 -18.79 0.37
CA LEU A 448 -6.70 -18.55 -1.06
C LEU A 448 -7.49 -19.69 -1.73
N ILE A 449 -7.07 -20.93 -1.50
CA ILE A 449 -7.74 -22.11 -2.06
C ILE A 449 -9.21 -22.19 -1.64
N MET A 450 -9.49 -21.94 -0.35
CA MET A 450 -10.85 -21.98 0.18
C MET A 450 -11.74 -20.87 -0.38
N GLU A 451 -11.23 -19.64 -0.48
CA GLU A 451 -12.00 -18.51 -1.01
C GLU A 451 -12.29 -18.68 -2.50
N VAL A 452 -11.34 -19.20 -3.29
CA VAL A 452 -11.59 -19.53 -4.70
C VAL A 452 -12.60 -20.68 -4.83
N ALA A 453 -12.51 -21.72 -4.02
CA ALA A 453 -13.51 -22.80 -4.03
C ALA A 453 -14.92 -22.29 -3.71
N ARG A 454 -15.06 -21.40 -2.71
CA ARG A 454 -16.34 -20.75 -2.37
C ARG A 454 -16.83 -19.85 -3.50
N TYR A 455 -15.94 -19.13 -4.16
CA TYR A 455 -16.28 -18.31 -5.32
C TYR A 455 -16.86 -19.18 -6.44
N ILE A 456 -16.20 -20.30 -6.78
CA ILE A 456 -16.67 -21.23 -7.82
C ILE A 456 -18.04 -21.81 -7.46
N GLN A 457 -18.25 -22.25 -6.22
CA GLN A 457 -19.55 -22.76 -5.76
C GLN A 457 -20.65 -21.71 -5.91
N ARG A 458 -20.40 -20.47 -5.45
CA ARG A 458 -21.36 -19.36 -5.61
C ARG A 458 -21.64 -19.02 -7.06
N ALA A 459 -20.63 -19.11 -7.93
CA ALA A 459 -20.79 -18.87 -9.36
C ALA A 459 -21.61 -19.98 -10.04
N GLN A 460 -21.48 -21.24 -9.58
CA GLN A 460 -22.24 -22.38 -10.10
C GLN A 460 -23.69 -22.43 -9.58
N ASP A 461 -23.91 -22.06 -8.31
CA ASP A 461 -25.24 -22.05 -7.68
C ASP A 461 -26.09 -20.86 -8.12
N SER A 462 -25.47 -19.86 -8.77
CA SER A 462 -26.17 -18.67 -9.23
C SER A 462 -27.10 -19.01 -10.41
N PRO A 463 -28.42 -18.76 -10.28
CA PRO A 463 -29.40 -19.10 -11.32
C PRO A 463 -29.31 -18.22 -12.58
N ASN A 464 -28.55 -17.12 -12.53
CA ASN A 464 -28.28 -16.24 -13.66
C ASN A 464 -26.77 -16.24 -13.98
N PRO A 465 -26.34 -16.61 -15.20
CA PRO A 465 -24.92 -16.62 -15.60
C PRO A 465 -24.28 -15.23 -15.59
N ASP A 466 -25.08 -14.16 -15.61
CA ASP A 466 -24.63 -12.76 -15.54
C ASP A 466 -24.66 -12.18 -14.11
N SER A 467 -25.02 -12.97 -13.09
CA SER A 467 -25.04 -12.47 -11.71
C SER A 467 -23.62 -12.33 -11.18
N TYR A 468 -23.22 -11.09 -10.91
CA TYR A 468 -21.89 -10.73 -10.43
C TYR A 468 -21.64 -11.31 -9.03
N VAL A 469 -20.82 -12.37 -8.96
CA VAL A 469 -20.28 -12.88 -7.69
C VAL A 469 -19.12 -11.99 -7.28
N SER A 470 -19.13 -11.49 -6.03
CA SER A 470 -18.05 -10.63 -5.53
C SER A 470 -16.68 -11.32 -5.61
N ARG A 471 -15.71 -10.62 -6.20
CA ARG A 471 -14.30 -11.05 -6.36
C ARG A 471 -13.40 -10.62 -5.19
N GLN A 472 -13.91 -9.77 -4.29
CA GLN A 472 -13.15 -9.09 -3.24
C GLN A 472 -12.42 -10.05 -2.31
N THR A 473 -13.04 -11.15 -1.89
CA THR A 473 -12.41 -12.08 -0.94
C THR A 473 -11.24 -12.83 -1.57
N VAL A 474 -11.30 -13.08 -2.88
CA VAL A 474 -10.18 -13.67 -3.63
C VAL A 474 -9.05 -12.65 -3.79
N MET A 475 -9.38 -11.40 -4.09
CA MET A 475 -8.38 -10.31 -4.23
C MET A 475 -7.63 -10.06 -2.92
N GLN A 476 -8.34 -9.98 -1.78
CA GLN A 476 -7.70 -9.85 -0.47
C GLN A 476 -6.76 -11.03 -0.18
N ALA A 477 -7.18 -12.26 -0.47
CA ALA A 477 -6.34 -13.45 -0.24
C ALA A 477 -5.09 -13.46 -1.15
N VAL A 478 -5.18 -12.87 -2.35
CA VAL A 478 -4.03 -12.67 -3.24
C VAL A 478 -3.08 -11.63 -2.68
N GLU A 479 -3.58 -10.50 -2.18
CA GLU A 479 -2.78 -9.43 -1.57
C GLU A 479 -2.04 -9.88 -0.30
N ASP A 480 -2.71 -10.62 0.58
CA ASP A 480 -2.11 -11.20 1.79
C ASP A 480 -0.93 -12.12 1.42
N LEU A 481 -1.10 -12.96 0.40
CA LEU A 481 -0.02 -13.82 -0.12
C LEU A 481 1.09 -13.03 -0.79
N GLN A 482 0.75 -11.97 -1.52
CA GLN A 482 1.69 -11.09 -2.20
C GLN A 482 2.64 -10.45 -1.18
N TYR A 483 2.09 -9.95 -0.08
CA TYR A 483 2.86 -9.38 1.03
C TYR A 483 3.75 -10.41 1.73
N ASN A 484 3.18 -11.57 2.08
CA ASN A 484 3.90 -12.63 2.77
C ASN A 484 5.12 -13.12 1.96
N LEU A 485 4.92 -13.41 0.67
CA LEU A 485 5.99 -13.92 -0.20
C LEU A 485 7.05 -12.87 -0.54
N SER A 486 6.67 -11.59 -0.60
CA SER A 486 7.60 -10.47 -0.79
C SER A 486 8.67 -10.44 0.30
N THR A 487 8.28 -10.73 1.54
CA THR A 487 9.13 -10.66 2.72
C THR A 487 9.99 -11.92 2.88
N HIS A 488 9.38 -13.10 2.72
CA HIS A 488 10.03 -14.37 3.09
C HIS A 488 10.89 -15.01 2.00
N CYS A 489 10.71 -14.66 0.71
CA CYS A 489 11.57 -15.14 -0.38
C CYS A 489 12.69 -14.13 -0.71
N SER A 490 13.45 -13.74 0.32
CA SER A 490 14.51 -12.73 0.25
C SER A 490 15.89 -13.32 0.62
N GLY A 491 16.96 -12.57 0.33
CA GLY A 491 18.34 -12.97 0.64
C GLY A 491 18.80 -14.19 -0.13
N MET A 492 19.39 -15.17 0.57
CA MET A 492 19.95 -16.39 -0.05
C MET A 492 18.90 -17.28 -0.73
N ALA A 493 17.63 -17.20 -0.31
CA ALA A 493 16.54 -17.92 -1.00
C ALA A 493 16.40 -17.48 -2.47
N ASN A 494 16.64 -16.20 -2.75
CA ASN A 494 16.59 -15.65 -4.11
C ASN A 494 17.79 -16.10 -4.97
N VAL A 495 18.93 -16.38 -4.33
CA VAL A 495 20.13 -16.87 -5.02
C VAL A 495 20.03 -18.37 -5.33
N ILE A 496 19.52 -19.16 -4.39
CA ILE A 496 19.52 -20.62 -4.48
C ILE A 496 18.38 -21.19 -5.31
N SER A 497 17.19 -20.56 -5.31
CA SER A 497 16.01 -21.05 -6.04
C SER A 497 16.28 -21.26 -7.54
N PRO A 498 16.91 -20.29 -8.26
CA PRO A 498 17.29 -20.52 -9.66
C PRO A 498 18.25 -21.70 -9.85
N ILE A 499 19.19 -21.90 -8.93
CA ILE A 499 20.16 -23.00 -9.00
C ILE A 499 19.46 -24.35 -8.83
N ILE A 500 18.53 -24.46 -7.87
CA ILE A 500 17.72 -25.68 -7.66
C ILE A 500 16.91 -25.99 -8.92
N TYR A 501 16.28 -24.99 -9.52
CA TYR A 501 15.52 -25.16 -10.75
C TYR A 501 16.40 -25.59 -11.93
N ASP A 502 17.57 -24.97 -12.09
CA ASP A 502 18.49 -25.32 -13.17
C ASP A 502 19.04 -26.74 -13.00
N GLU A 503 19.30 -27.19 -11.76
CA GLU A 503 19.65 -28.59 -11.45
C GLU A 503 18.51 -29.53 -11.85
N LEU A 504 17.28 -29.23 -11.41
CA LEU A 504 16.10 -30.01 -11.74
C LEU A 504 15.88 -30.10 -13.26
N TYR A 505 15.99 -28.97 -13.95
CA TYR A 505 15.86 -28.91 -15.41
C TYR A 505 16.95 -29.74 -16.09
N PHE A 506 18.20 -29.63 -15.66
CA PHE A 506 19.32 -30.41 -16.17
C PHE A 506 19.04 -31.90 -16.04
N VAL A 507 18.63 -32.34 -14.85
CA VAL A 507 18.32 -33.74 -14.55
C VAL A 507 17.19 -34.27 -15.42
N ILE A 508 16.07 -33.53 -15.51
CA ILE A 508 14.93 -33.96 -16.30
C ILE A 508 15.28 -33.99 -17.79
N LYS A 509 15.88 -32.93 -18.33
CA LYS A 509 16.07 -32.76 -19.77
C LYS A 509 17.28 -33.51 -20.32
N ARG A 510 18.42 -33.45 -19.64
CA ARG A 510 19.69 -34.02 -20.14
C ARG A 510 19.87 -35.48 -19.77
N ILE A 511 19.32 -35.91 -18.62
CA ILE A 511 19.46 -37.30 -18.14
C ILE A 511 18.18 -38.09 -18.40
N LEU A 512 17.08 -37.77 -17.71
CA LEU A 512 15.88 -38.61 -17.70
C LEU A 512 15.11 -38.63 -19.03
N ASN A 513 15.09 -37.51 -19.75
CA ASN A 513 14.47 -37.40 -21.07
C ASN A 513 15.44 -37.71 -22.22
N HIS A 514 16.65 -38.19 -21.93
CA HIS A 514 17.62 -38.52 -22.95
C HIS A 514 17.09 -39.68 -23.82
N PRO A 515 17.16 -39.60 -25.17
CA PRO A 515 16.62 -40.63 -26.05
C PRO A 515 17.14 -42.04 -25.76
N GLU A 516 18.42 -42.17 -25.37
CA GLU A 516 19.01 -43.47 -25.02
C GLU A 516 18.42 -44.05 -23.73
N VAL A 517 18.27 -43.22 -22.69
CA VAL A 517 17.71 -43.63 -21.39
C VAL A 517 16.24 -44.04 -21.56
N VAL A 518 15.47 -43.24 -22.28
CA VAL A 518 14.04 -43.51 -22.54
C VAL A 518 13.87 -44.81 -23.32
N LYS A 519 14.65 -45.04 -24.40
CA LYS A 519 14.56 -46.27 -25.20
C LYS A 519 14.90 -47.54 -24.41
N GLN A 520 15.88 -47.48 -23.51
CA GLN A 520 16.34 -48.65 -22.76
C GLN A 520 15.45 -48.97 -21.56
N LEU A 521 14.96 -47.95 -20.85
CA LEU A 521 14.09 -48.16 -19.69
C LEU A 521 12.62 -48.37 -20.10
N VAL A 522 12.15 -47.70 -21.15
CA VAL A 522 10.74 -47.73 -21.58
C VAL A 522 10.67 -48.04 -23.10
N PRO A 523 10.98 -49.28 -23.51
CA PRO A 523 11.05 -49.66 -24.93
C PRO A 523 9.71 -49.59 -25.66
N ALA A 524 8.58 -49.60 -24.93
CA ALA A 524 7.23 -49.46 -25.49
C ALA A 524 6.88 -48.02 -25.93
N GLY A 525 7.82 -47.07 -25.85
CA GLY A 525 7.59 -45.67 -26.15
C GLY A 525 7.04 -44.89 -24.96
N GLY A 526 7.65 -43.73 -24.70
CA GLY A 526 7.34 -42.93 -23.52
C GLY A 526 8.05 -41.59 -23.49
N ASN A 527 7.75 -40.83 -22.46
CA ASN A 527 8.44 -39.60 -22.07
C ASN A 527 9.22 -39.85 -20.77
N TRP A 528 9.90 -38.82 -20.27
CA TRP A 528 10.57 -38.88 -18.98
C TRP A 528 9.64 -39.22 -17.79
N TRP A 529 8.33 -39.03 -17.89
CA TRP A 529 7.38 -39.38 -16.81
C TRP A 529 7.37 -40.88 -16.56
N LYS A 530 7.24 -41.68 -17.64
CA LYS A 530 7.27 -43.15 -17.53
C LYS A 530 8.60 -43.67 -17.01
N VAL A 531 9.69 -42.99 -17.35
CA VAL A 531 11.03 -43.30 -16.82
C VAL A 531 11.06 -43.09 -15.30
N VAL A 532 10.56 -41.94 -14.83
CA VAL A 532 10.47 -41.65 -13.40
C VAL A 532 9.54 -42.63 -12.70
N GLU A 533 8.39 -42.98 -13.26
CA GLU A 533 7.46 -43.99 -12.70
C GLU A 533 8.13 -45.34 -12.48
N LEU A 534 8.83 -45.85 -13.50
CA LEU A 534 9.52 -47.13 -13.43
C LEU A 534 10.63 -47.12 -12.39
N LEU A 535 11.43 -46.04 -12.35
CA LEU A 535 12.53 -45.92 -11.42
C LEU A 535 12.04 -45.74 -9.98
N TYR A 536 10.99 -44.97 -9.78
CA TYR A 536 10.37 -44.76 -8.47
C TYR A 536 9.67 -46.03 -7.97
N GLU A 537 8.96 -46.76 -8.83
CA GLU A 537 8.41 -48.10 -8.53
C GLU A 537 9.54 -49.07 -8.14
N GLY A 538 10.69 -48.98 -8.81
CA GLY A 538 11.88 -49.74 -8.44
C GLY A 538 12.51 -49.33 -7.10
N MET A 539 12.32 -48.08 -6.66
CA MET A 539 12.95 -47.50 -5.47
C MET A 539 12.08 -47.65 -4.21
N LYS A 540 10.78 -47.38 -4.31
CA LYS A 540 9.81 -47.39 -3.20
C LYS A 540 8.72 -48.45 -3.32
N HIS A 541 8.76 -49.30 -4.35
CA HIS A 541 7.77 -50.34 -4.61
C HIS A 541 6.32 -49.83 -4.77
N GLN A 542 6.16 -48.54 -5.06
CA GLN A 542 4.88 -47.89 -5.24
C GLN A 542 4.92 -47.11 -6.56
N ARG A 543 3.83 -47.13 -7.34
CA ARG A 543 3.73 -46.28 -8.52
C ARG A 543 3.40 -44.84 -8.13
N PRO A 544 4.27 -43.86 -8.44
CA PRO A 544 3.99 -42.46 -8.16
C PRO A 544 2.94 -41.93 -9.14
N LYS A 545 2.12 -40.98 -8.68
CA LYS A 545 1.19 -40.24 -9.54
C LYS A 545 1.93 -39.10 -10.26
N THR A 546 2.89 -39.43 -11.12
CA THR A 546 3.80 -38.43 -11.75
C THR A 546 3.05 -37.33 -12.47
N THR A 547 2.02 -37.68 -13.24
CA THR A 547 1.22 -36.72 -14.00
C THR A 547 0.50 -35.73 -13.08
N ILE A 548 -0.04 -36.22 -11.97
CA ILE A 548 -0.78 -35.39 -11.02
C ILE A 548 0.19 -34.47 -10.26
N LEU A 549 1.34 -34.98 -9.81
CA LEU A 549 2.38 -34.17 -9.17
C LEU A 549 2.98 -33.13 -10.11
N TYR A 550 3.15 -33.47 -11.39
CA TYR A 550 3.58 -32.51 -12.41
C TYR A 550 2.54 -31.41 -12.63
N ASN A 551 1.27 -31.78 -12.75
CA ASN A 551 0.19 -30.80 -12.89
C ASN A 551 0.10 -29.92 -11.65
N LYS A 552 0.20 -30.49 -10.44
CA LYS A 552 0.29 -29.74 -9.19
C LYS A 552 1.42 -28.71 -9.23
N ALA A 553 2.64 -29.14 -9.59
CA ALA A 553 3.79 -28.25 -9.68
C ALA A 553 3.59 -27.11 -10.69
N LYS A 554 3.11 -27.45 -11.90
CA LYS A 554 2.83 -26.47 -12.96
C LYS A 554 1.78 -25.45 -12.51
N LEU A 555 0.68 -25.91 -11.92
CA LEU A 555 -0.41 -25.04 -11.49
C LEU A 555 0.01 -24.17 -10.31
N SER A 556 0.76 -24.70 -9.33
CA SER A 556 1.33 -23.88 -8.25
C SER A 556 2.24 -22.77 -8.77
N TYR A 557 3.07 -23.06 -9.77
CA TYR A 557 3.89 -22.05 -10.43
C TYR A 557 3.02 -20.97 -11.08
N GLU A 558 2.03 -21.37 -11.88
CA GLU A 558 1.16 -20.42 -12.58
C GLU A 558 0.34 -19.56 -11.61
N ILE A 559 -0.15 -20.12 -10.51
CA ILE A 559 -0.89 -19.38 -9.47
C ILE A 559 0.02 -18.33 -8.82
N LEU A 560 1.20 -18.74 -8.33
CA LEU A 560 2.14 -17.82 -7.69
C LEU A 560 2.71 -16.77 -8.67
N HIS A 561 2.86 -17.13 -9.95
CA HIS A 561 3.27 -16.18 -10.98
C HIS A 561 2.18 -15.14 -11.26
N SER A 562 0.91 -15.55 -11.33
CA SER A 562 -0.23 -14.63 -11.44
C SER A 562 -0.36 -13.73 -10.21
N ILE A 563 -0.05 -14.21 -9.00
CA ILE A 563 0.01 -13.38 -7.78
C ILE A 563 1.14 -12.35 -7.86
N ALA A 564 2.27 -12.70 -8.49
CA ALA A 564 3.37 -11.76 -8.68
C ALA A 564 2.98 -10.63 -9.66
N ASP A 565 2.23 -10.96 -10.71
CA ASP A 565 1.77 -10.01 -11.73
C ASP A 565 0.43 -9.34 -11.36
N TYR A 566 -0.09 -9.61 -10.16
CA TYR A 566 -1.33 -9.02 -9.67
C TYR A 566 -1.21 -7.50 -9.54
N ASN A 567 -2.16 -6.81 -10.17
CA ASN A 567 -2.40 -5.39 -10.02
C ASN A 567 -3.92 -5.17 -9.87
N PRO A 568 -4.39 -4.54 -8.76
CA PRO A 568 -5.81 -4.35 -8.48
C PRO A 568 -6.60 -3.76 -9.64
N ALA A 569 -6.03 -2.79 -10.36
CA ALA A 569 -6.71 -2.09 -11.46
C ALA A 569 -6.94 -2.96 -12.71
N THR A 570 -6.10 -3.98 -12.93
CA THR A 570 -6.19 -4.84 -14.13
C THR A 570 -6.74 -6.23 -13.82
N PHE A 571 -6.68 -6.66 -12.56
CA PHE A 571 -7.10 -8.00 -12.15
C PHE A 571 -8.63 -8.18 -12.17
N GLU A 572 -9.38 -7.08 -12.21
CA GLU A 572 -10.83 -7.10 -12.44
C GLU A 572 -11.22 -7.48 -13.87
N ASP A 573 -10.30 -7.50 -14.84
CA ASP A 573 -10.58 -8.00 -16.18
C ASP A 573 -11.00 -9.48 -16.13
N ASP A 574 -12.21 -9.76 -16.63
CA ASP A 574 -12.84 -11.08 -16.67
C ASP A 574 -11.93 -12.16 -17.21
N LYS A 575 -11.07 -11.84 -18.19
CA LYS A 575 -10.15 -12.82 -18.80
C LYS A 575 -9.03 -13.25 -17.86
N LEU A 576 -8.45 -12.29 -17.13
CA LEU A 576 -7.35 -12.57 -16.21
C LEU A 576 -7.87 -13.29 -14.97
N PHE A 577 -8.99 -12.81 -14.43
CA PHE A 577 -9.62 -13.41 -13.27
C PHE A 577 -10.11 -14.83 -13.54
N SER A 578 -10.82 -15.06 -14.65
CA SER A 578 -11.30 -16.41 -15.01
C SER A 578 -10.15 -17.40 -15.22
N ARG A 579 -9.05 -16.97 -15.85
CA ARG A 579 -7.85 -17.80 -15.99
C ARG A 579 -7.22 -18.15 -14.64
N PHE A 580 -7.12 -17.17 -13.74
CA PHE A 580 -6.61 -17.41 -12.39
C PHE A 580 -7.45 -18.43 -11.63
N ILE A 581 -8.78 -18.24 -11.61
CA ILE A 581 -9.72 -19.16 -10.95
C ILE A 581 -9.64 -20.55 -11.57
N SER A 582 -9.58 -20.67 -12.90
CA SER A 582 -9.44 -21.95 -13.59
C SER A 582 -8.15 -22.69 -13.20
N ASN A 583 -7.04 -21.97 -13.03
CA ASN A 583 -5.78 -22.55 -12.58
C ASN A 583 -5.86 -23.05 -11.13
N VAL A 584 -6.52 -22.31 -10.24
CA VAL A 584 -6.72 -22.71 -8.85
C VAL A 584 -7.69 -23.90 -8.74
N ASP A 585 -8.76 -23.93 -9.54
CA ASP A 585 -9.69 -25.07 -9.60
C ASP A 585 -8.98 -26.36 -10.04
N ALA A 586 -8.22 -26.29 -11.14
CA ALA A 586 -7.40 -27.40 -11.59
C ALA A 586 -6.38 -27.85 -10.53
N PHE A 587 -5.86 -26.92 -9.72
CA PHE A 587 -4.95 -27.22 -8.62
C PHE A 587 -5.67 -27.96 -7.50
N ILE A 588 -6.88 -27.52 -7.11
CA ILE A 588 -7.71 -28.18 -6.10
C ILE A 588 -8.01 -29.62 -6.51
N ILE A 589 -8.43 -29.83 -7.76
CA ILE A 589 -8.71 -31.18 -8.29
C ILE A 589 -7.45 -32.05 -8.23
N SER A 590 -6.30 -31.51 -8.65
CA SER A 590 -5.02 -32.25 -8.61
C SER A 590 -4.61 -32.61 -7.17
N GLN A 591 -4.82 -31.70 -6.21
CA GLN A 591 -4.52 -31.92 -4.80
C GLN A 591 -5.48 -32.93 -4.16
N ALA A 592 -6.78 -32.87 -4.45
CA ALA A 592 -7.78 -33.82 -3.97
C ALA A 592 -7.49 -35.24 -4.48
N GLN A 593 -7.08 -35.38 -5.75
CA GLN A 593 -6.66 -36.66 -6.31
C GLN A 593 -5.43 -37.26 -5.61
N LEU A 594 -4.56 -36.44 -5.01
CA LEU A 594 -3.43 -36.93 -4.21
C LEU A 594 -3.87 -37.34 -2.80
N GLN A 595 -4.78 -36.57 -2.17
CA GLN A 595 -5.26 -36.81 -0.80
C GLN A 595 -6.16 -38.04 -0.68
N ASN A 596 -7.09 -38.26 -1.62
CA ASN A 596 -8.00 -39.43 -1.59
C ASN A 596 -7.26 -40.78 -1.56
N LYS A 597 -6.00 -40.82 -1.98
CA LYS A 597 -5.19 -42.04 -1.92
C LYS A 597 -4.51 -42.27 -0.56
N GLY A 598 -4.21 -41.21 0.20
CA GLY A 598 -3.66 -41.35 1.55
C GLY A 598 -4.66 -42.03 2.49
N GLU A 599 -5.95 -41.71 2.36
CA GLU A 599 -7.03 -42.30 3.15
C GLU A 599 -7.40 -43.73 2.72
N GLU A 600 -7.21 -44.08 1.44
CA GLU A 600 -7.36 -45.45 0.96
C GLU A 600 -6.21 -46.36 1.43
N GLU A 601 -4.96 -45.85 1.46
CA GLU A 601 -3.78 -46.58 1.93
C GLU A 601 -3.77 -46.77 3.47
N GLU A 602 -4.16 -45.76 4.27
CA GLU A 602 -4.31 -45.92 5.73
C GLU A 602 -5.42 -46.91 6.11
N ASN A 603 -6.54 -46.92 5.37
CA ASN A 603 -7.62 -47.89 5.62
C ASN A 603 -7.24 -49.32 5.23
N THR A 604 -6.31 -49.53 4.28
CA THR A 604 -5.88 -50.88 3.91
C THR A 604 -4.95 -51.50 4.96
N ASP A 605 -4.07 -50.70 5.57
CA ASP A 605 -3.19 -51.17 6.66
C ASP A 605 -3.99 -51.47 7.96
N GLU A 606 -5.04 -50.69 8.29
CA GLU A 606 -5.90 -51.03 9.44
C GLU A 606 -6.82 -52.23 9.19
N THR A 607 -7.23 -52.50 7.95
CA THR A 607 -8.06 -53.69 7.64
C THR A 607 -7.26 -54.98 7.55
N GLU A 608 -5.97 -54.96 7.21
CA GLU A 608 -5.13 -56.16 7.23
C GLU A 608 -4.76 -56.60 8.66
N TYR A 609 -4.59 -55.69 9.62
CA TYR A 609 -4.36 -56.07 11.02
C TYR A 609 -5.61 -56.60 11.75
N ARG A 610 -6.82 -56.29 11.27
CA ARG A 610 -8.08 -56.79 11.85
C ARG A 610 -8.63 -58.06 11.21
N LYS A 611 -8.08 -58.53 10.08
CA LYS A 611 -8.53 -59.75 9.38
C LYS A 611 -7.72 -61.01 9.68
N GLY A 612 -6.75 -60.95 10.60
CA GLY A 612 -5.86 -62.06 10.96
C GLY A 612 -6.21 -62.84 12.24
N LYS A 613 -7.32 -62.54 12.91
CA LYS A 613 -7.75 -63.25 14.12
C LYS A 613 -9.25 -63.44 14.11
N ASP A 614 -9.71 -64.46 13.39
CA ASP A 614 -10.93 -65.21 13.68
C ASP A 614 -11.02 -66.30 12.64
N TYR A 615 -10.47 -67.48 12.96
CA TYR A 615 -10.84 -68.84 12.53
C TYR A 615 -9.73 -69.78 13.02
N ASP A 616 -9.90 -70.33 14.23
CA ASP A 616 -9.92 -71.79 14.41
C ASP A 616 -10.31 -72.15 15.86
N GLU A 617 -11.20 -73.12 15.90
CA GLU A 617 -12.02 -73.60 17.02
C GLU A 617 -11.24 -74.55 17.97
N ASP A 618 -11.69 -74.52 19.23
CA ASP A 618 -11.75 -75.64 20.18
C ASP A 618 -10.47 -76.19 20.85
N SER A 619 -10.35 -75.96 22.17
CA SER A 619 -10.42 -77.01 23.21
C SER A 619 -9.82 -76.61 24.58
N THR A 620 -10.61 -76.88 25.63
CA THR A 620 -10.21 -77.24 27.00
C THR A 620 -9.72 -76.20 28.04
N SER A 621 -10.58 -76.05 29.07
CA SER A 621 -10.35 -76.13 30.52
C SER A 621 -9.66 -74.99 31.32
N GLU A 622 -10.45 -74.53 32.30
CA GLU A 622 -10.14 -74.25 33.71
C GLU A 622 -9.48 -72.93 34.17
N LYS A 623 -10.39 -72.09 34.71
CA LYS A 623 -10.41 -71.41 36.04
C LYS A 623 -9.62 -70.10 36.30
N PRO A 624 -10.15 -69.26 37.23
CA PRO A 624 -9.87 -67.81 37.32
C PRO A 624 -9.10 -67.41 38.60
N SER A 625 -8.52 -66.20 38.64
CA SER A 625 -8.42 -65.39 39.87
C SER A 625 -7.85 -63.96 39.64
N THR A 626 -8.74 -62.99 39.86
CA THR A 626 -8.65 -61.72 40.63
C THR A 626 -7.35 -60.90 40.86
N PRO A 627 -7.53 -59.59 41.14
CA PRO A 627 -6.52 -58.52 41.02
C PRO A 627 -5.94 -58.03 42.37
N SER A 628 -4.84 -57.26 42.30
CA SER A 628 -4.42 -56.10 43.15
C SER A 628 -2.89 -56.04 43.07
N GLY A 629 -2.20 -54.91 43.22
CA GLY A 629 -2.55 -53.56 43.60
C GLY A 629 -1.33 -52.69 43.28
N GLY A 630 -1.56 -51.39 43.13
CA GLY A 630 -0.51 -50.46 42.70
C GLY A 630 0.57 -50.22 43.75
N LYS A 631 1.64 -49.57 43.32
CA LYS A 631 2.02 -48.22 43.77
C LYS A 631 3.39 -47.83 43.22
N ASP A 632 3.48 -46.53 42.94
CA ASP A 632 4.67 -45.66 43.02
C ASP A 632 5.80 -45.99 42.00
N GLU A 633 6.57 -45.06 41.45
CA GLU A 633 6.85 -43.68 41.81
C GLU A 633 7.52 -43.02 40.59
N TRP A 634 7.60 -41.70 40.63
CA TRP A 634 8.16 -40.80 39.64
C TRP A 634 9.71 -40.87 39.54
N ASP A 635 10.21 -40.17 38.52
CA ASP A 635 11.57 -39.61 38.33
C ASP A 635 12.62 -40.55 37.68
N PHE A 636 13.29 -40.23 36.56
CA PHE A 636 13.63 -38.96 35.88
C PHE A 636 13.57 -39.08 34.35
#